data_AF-A0A8K0G2E8-F1
#
_entry.id   AF-A0A8K0G2E8-F1
#
_cell.length_a   1.000
_cell.length_b   1.000
_cell.length_c   1.000
_cell.angle_alpha   90.00
_cell.angle_beta   90.00
_cell.angle_gamma   90.00
#
_symmetry.space_group_name_H-M   'P 1'
#
loop_
_entity.id
_entity.type
_entity.pdbx_description
1 polymer ?
#
loop_
_entity_poly.entity_id
_entity_poly.type
_entity_poly.pdbx_seq_one_letter_code
_entity_poly.pdbx_strand_id
1 'polypeptide(L)'
;MIPIRYTRNLFLRAMCVIYLFSFISFYIQIPGLYGDNGILPARSVLENNKYKSWSAKVHYQPTLLWLAPFLGLDTQYALDVLALLGSFLAFTGFVSQKFCTIPLFAGIWSLYFSLYQIGQVFVSSQWDNLLLEAGFLSLLVAPLLPGRRRGSKRSPSDSISFWLVRWLLFRFILSAGVVKLLSGCPKWWGLSALSYYFESTVLPSPLSWYAHHLPIWLLRLGSVVVLVSELLMPFLFFIPIRSIRISGYSLQLFLQICAVLTGNFNFVNLLIVTLLLSLLDDQLFFGKSRNASGKWSSILGQIANVLVHAAIIYGVVVLFNLKLNGSQVDVRVGFTKDQFNVAVKQGLLVGIYIGLASLAVTIARSILYAVLETPGTFSKILSLLGTIFYGAIATLIFISSTVPLSALHSATNATVSPSLRTIHNRLGKLHIVNDYVLFTKMVGDNGRPEIVLEGANNIEGPWQEYHFLYKPGNVNHSLPFVAPYSPRLDWQMWWAAQSSYKDQPWILSLTHRLLDGRPEVLALLDRNHLPFQDKPPKFIRGVLYNYKYTPWSQRWQPSWWKREKIGEYFPPYSKDSSSLLDYLKARNLLPTPSKESVNHIWKQVLDSIRYVTSHLEATLLLWSVFTAGCAIITTTTKSK
;
A
#
# COMPACT_ATOMS: atom_id res chain seq x y z
N MET A 1 30.14 -9.86 8.38
CA MET A 1 28.70 -9.65 8.13
C MET A 1 27.98 -10.98 7.90
N ILE A 2 26.70 -11.07 8.24
CA ILE A 2 25.86 -12.28 8.03
C ILE A 2 25.42 -12.31 6.54
N PRO A 3 25.44 -13.47 5.85
CA PRO A 3 24.96 -13.56 4.47
C PRO A 3 23.45 -13.29 4.38
N ILE A 4 23.04 -12.56 3.34
CA ILE A 4 21.65 -12.15 3.07
C ILE A 4 21.22 -12.45 1.63
N ARG A 5 21.97 -13.28 0.90
CA ARG A 5 21.74 -13.49 -0.54
C ARG A 5 20.39 -14.17 -0.80
N TYR A 6 20.04 -15.17 0.00
CA TYR A 6 18.77 -15.87 -0.14
C TYR A 6 17.61 -14.95 0.25
N THR A 7 17.75 -14.27 1.38
CA THR A 7 16.77 -13.29 1.89
C THR A 7 16.51 -12.17 0.88
N ARG A 8 17.58 -11.65 0.26
CA ARG A 8 17.53 -10.66 -0.83
C ARG A 8 16.79 -11.19 -2.05
N ASN A 9 17.10 -12.41 -2.47
CA ASN A 9 16.45 -13.03 -3.62
C ASN A 9 14.94 -13.24 -3.36
N LEU A 10 14.57 -13.67 -2.15
CA LEU A 10 13.19 -13.80 -1.71
C LEU A 10 12.46 -12.45 -1.72
N PHE A 11 13.09 -11.39 -1.21
CA PHE A 11 12.57 -10.03 -1.27
C PHE A 11 12.26 -9.59 -2.70
N LEU A 12 13.21 -9.76 -3.63
CA LEU A 12 13.02 -9.37 -5.03
C LEU A 12 11.88 -10.15 -5.69
N ARG A 13 11.78 -11.47 -5.44
CA ARG A 13 10.68 -12.28 -5.94
C ARG A 13 9.33 -11.86 -5.37
N ALA A 14 9.27 -11.57 -4.07
CA ALA A 14 8.05 -11.10 -3.42
C ALA A 14 7.60 -9.74 -3.97
N MET A 15 8.54 -8.82 -4.25
CA MET A 15 8.25 -7.56 -4.94
C MET A 15 7.68 -7.80 -6.36
N CYS A 16 8.19 -8.78 -7.10
CA CYS A 16 7.61 -9.15 -8.39
C CYS A 16 6.16 -9.63 -8.26
N VAL A 17 5.84 -10.43 -7.24
CA VAL A 17 4.46 -10.87 -6.97
C VAL A 17 3.55 -9.70 -6.63
N ILE A 18 4.01 -8.74 -5.82
CA ILE A 18 3.22 -7.55 -5.47
C ILE A 18 2.92 -6.71 -6.71
N TYR A 19 3.94 -6.47 -7.56
CA TYR A 19 3.75 -5.76 -8.81
C TYR A 19 2.81 -6.49 -9.76
N LEU A 20 2.89 -7.82 -9.83
CA LEU A 20 1.97 -8.64 -10.61
C LEU A 20 0.52 -8.41 -10.18
N PHE A 21 0.24 -8.47 -8.87
CA PHE A 21 -1.09 -8.20 -8.34
C PHE A 21 -1.53 -6.76 -8.58
N SER A 22 -0.65 -5.77 -8.41
CA SER A 22 -0.99 -4.36 -8.62
C SER A 22 -1.32 -4.06 -10.08
N PHE A 23 -0.56 -4.61 -11.05
CA PHE A 23 -0.79 -4.40 -12.47
C PHE A 23 -2.05 -5.11 -12.97
N ILE A 24 -2.26 -6.37 -12.60
CA ILE A 24 -3.48 -7.10 -13.01
C ILE A 24 -4.72 -6.43 -12.40
N SER A 25 -4.66 -6.05 -11.12
CA SER A 25 -5.77 -5.35 -10.47
C SER A 25 -6.08 -4.01 -11.14
N PHE A 26 -5.06 -3.25 -11.55
CA PHE A 26 -5.24 -2.03 -12.34
C PHE A 26 -5.86 -2.34 -13.71
N TYR A 27 -5.30 -3.31 -14.45
CA TYR A 27 -5.71 -3.67 -15.81
C TYR A 27 -7.21 -3.95 -15.94
N ILE A 28 -7.76 -4.72 -15.00
CA ILE A 28 -9.19 -5.10 -15.00
C ILE A 28 -10.09 -3.87 -14.88
N GLN A 29 -9.65 -2.84 -14.15
CA GLN A 29 -10.45 -1.65 -13.85
C GLN A 29 -10.24 -0.52 -14.86
N ILE A 30 -9.31 -0.63 -15.82
CA ILE A 30 -9.00 0.42 -16.81
C ILE A 30 -10.26 0.91 -17.54
N PRO A 31 -11.10 0.05 -18.15
CA PRO A 31 -12.21 0.54 -18.98
C PRO A 31 -13.20 1.39 -18.18
N GLY A 32 -13.56 0.94 -16.97
CA GLY A 32 -14.53 1.63 -16.12
C GLY A 32 -13.97 2.84 -15.40
N LEU A 33 -12.69 2.84 -15.01
CA LEU A 33 -12.12 3.97 -14.26
C LEU A 33 -11.49 5.03 -15.16
N TYR A 34 -10.74 4.62 -16.18
CA TYR A 34 -9.81 5.47 -16.91
C TYR A 34 -10.04 5.52 -18.42
N GLY A 35 -10.84 4.61 -18.97
CA GLY A 35 -11.22 4.61 -20.38
C GLY A 35 -11.98 5.88 -20.76
N ASP A 36 -12.18 6.09 -22.06
CA ASP A 36 -12.87 7.29 -22.57
C ASP A 36 -14.33 7.40 -22.05
N ASN A 37 -14.96 6.24 -21.83
CA ASN A 37 -16.29 6.11 -21.21
C ASN A 37 -16.26 5.94 -19.68
N GLY A 38 -15.08 5.91 -19.08
CA GLY A 38 -14.89 5.65 -17.66
C GLY A 38 -15.24 6.84 -16.76
N ILE A 39 -15.13 6.62 -15.44
CA ILE A 39 -15.44 7.61 -14.40
C ILE A 39 -14.51 8.82 -14.51
N LEU A 40 -13.20 8.60 -14.65
CA LEU A 40 -12.19 9.66 -14.78
C LEU A 40 -11.26 9.35 -15.96
N PRO A 41 -11.65 9.73 -17.20
CA PRO A 41 -10.86 9.40 -18.40
C PRO A 41 -9.42 9.88 -18.27
N ALA A 42 -8.44 8.98 -18.45
CA ALA A 42 -7.02 9.32 -18.33
C ALA A 42 -6.58 10.36 -19.37
N ARG A 43 -7.24 10.36 -20.53
CA ARG A 43 -7.01 11.34 -21.60
C ARG A 43 -7.25 12.78 -21.15
N SER A 44 -8.25 13.01 -20.30
CA SER A 44 -8.53 14.34 -19.74
C SER A 44 -7.33 14.92 -18.99
N VAL A 45 -6.49 14.06 -18.39
CA VAL A 45 -5.26 14.46 -17.71
C VAL A 45 -4.17 14.83 -18.71
N LEU A 46 -3.96 14.01 -19.75
CA LEU A 46 -2.95 14.26 -20.79
C LEU A 46 -3.27 15.48 -21.66
N GLU A 47 -4.56 15.75 -21.90
CA GLU A 47 -5.01 16.88 -22.71
C GLU A 47 -5.14 18.20 -21.94
N ASN A 48 -5.01 18.19 -20.60
CA ASN A 48 -5.08 19.37 -19.74
C ASN A 48 -3.82 20.25 -19.94
N ASN A 49 -3.75 20.92 -21.09
CA ASN A 49 -2.56 21.54 -21.68
C ASN A 49 -2.13 22.83 -20.97
N LYS A 50 -1.47 22.72 -19.81
CA LYS A 50 -0.63 23.81 -19.29
C LYS A 50 0.71 23.95 -20.03
N TYR A 51 1.17 22.90 -20.73
CA TYR A 51 2.50 22.86 -21.35
C TYR A 51 2.44 22.49 -22.84
N LYS A 52 2.98 23.36 -23.71
CA LYS A 52 2.96 23.17 -25.17
C LYS A 52 4.09 22.28 -25.71
N SER A 53 5.31 22.41 -25.16
CA SER A 53 6.47 21.62 -25.61
C SER A 53 6.47 20.21 -25.03
N TRP A 54 6.88 19.21 -25.83
CA TRP A 54 7.03 17.82 -25.39
C TRP A 54 8.00 17.68 -24.21
N SER A 55 9.11 18.44 -24.21
CA SER A 55 10.07 18.42 -23.10
C SER A 55 9.46 18.90 -21.78
N ALA A 56 8.62 19.93 -21.83
CA ALA A 56 7.90 20.43 -20.67
C ALA A 56 6.88 19.40 -20.18
N LYS A 57 6.14 18.75 -21.09
CA LYS A 57 5.20 17.67 -20.74
C LYS A 57 5.89 16.54 -19.97
N VAL A 58 7.01 16.03 -20.48
CA VAL A 58 7.78 14.96 -19.83
C VAL A 58 8.37 15.41 -18.49
N HIS A 59 8.87 16.64 -18.39
CA HIS A 59 9.47 17.15 -17.16
C HIS A 59 8.45 17.36 -16.02
N TYR A 60 7.24 17.84 -16.33
CA TYR A 60 6.21 18.13 -15.33
C TYR A 60 5.28 16.94 -15.05
N GLN A 61 5.06 16.07 -16.05
CA GLN A 61 4.27 14.86 -15.91
C GLN A 61 4.99 13.68 -16.59
N PRO A 62 6.01 13.10 -15.94
CA PRO A 62 6.81 12.02 -16.51
C PRO A 62 6.00 10.73 -16.62
N THR A 63 5.51 10.40 -17.81
CA THR A 63 4.80 9.15 -18.11
C THR A 63 5.19 8.59 -19.46
N LEU A 64 5.25 7.26 -19.58
CA LEU A 64 5.49 6.57 -20.85
C LEU A 64 4.31 6.69 -21.83
N LEU A 65 3.13 7.15 -21.38
CA LEU A 65 1.97 7.37 -22.24
C LEU A 65 2.20 8.44 -23.31
N TRP A 66 3.14 9.35 -23.11
CA TRP A 66 3.56 10.30 -24.15
C TRP A 66 4.14 9.62 -25.39
N LEU A 67 4.51 8.34 -25.29
CA LEU A 67 4.98 7.53 -26.41
C LEU A 67 3.85 6.82 -27.18
N ALA A 68 2.63 6.80 -26.65
CA ALA A 68 1.50 6.06 -27.22
C ALA A 68 1.18 6.46 -28.68
N PRO A 69 1.14 7.77 -29.06
CA PRO A 69 0.86 8.16 -30.43
C PRO A 69 1.89 7.64 -31.43
N PHE A 70 3.16 7.56 -31.03
CA PHE A 70 4.24 7.02 -31.87
C PHE A 70 4.13 5.50 -32.08
N LEU A 71 3.43 4.80 -31.20
CA LEU A 71 3.15 3.36 -31.30
C LEU A 71 1.82 3.07 -32.01
N GLY A 72 1.08 4.11 -32.42
CA GLY A 72 -0.27 3.97 -32.99
C GLY A 72 -1.30 3.46 -31.99
N LEU A 73 -1.15 3.82 -30.72
CA LEU A 73 -2.05 3.48 -29.62
C LEU A 73 -2.80 4.73 -29.16
N ASP A 74 -4.08 4.58 -28.84
CA ASP A 74 -4.79 5.61 -28.06
C ASP A 74 -4.40 5.51 -26.57
N THR A 75 -4.90 6.45 -25.78
CA THR A 75 -4.62 6.49 -24.33
C THR A 75 -5.10 5.22 -23.61
N GLN A 76 -6.28 4.68 -23.94
CA GLN A 76 -6.85 3.51 -23.26
C GLN A 76 -6.04 2.24 -23.54
N TYR A 77 -5.78 1.94 -24.81
CA TYR A 77 -4.95 0.79 -25.20
C TYR A 77 -3.51 0.94 -24.73
N ALA A 78 -2.97 2.16 -24.65
CA ALA A 78 -1.66 2.37 -24.07
C ALA A 78 -1.61 2.02 -22.58
N LEU A 79 -2.67 2.31 -21.81
CA LEU A 79 -2.78 1.84 -20.42
C LEU A 79 -2.82 0.32 -20.34
N ASP A 80 -3.53 -0.33 -21.26
CA ASP A 80 -3.58 -1.79 -21.35
C ASP A 80 -2.19 -2.37 -21.59
N VAL A 81 -1.45 -1.81 -22.56
CA VAL A 81 -0.07 -2.22 -22.85
C VAL A 81 0.83 -2.03 -21.64
N LEU A 82 0.78 -0.89 -20.96
CA LEU A 82 1.60 -0.65 -19.76
C LEU A 82 1.29 -1.67 -18.65
N ALA A 83 0.01 -1.94 -18.39
CA ALA A 83 -0.41 -2.87 -17.34
C ALA A 83 -0.09 -4.33 -17.69
N LEU A 84 -0.31 -4.76 -18.94
CA LEU A 84 0.00 -6.11 -19.41
C LEU A 84 1.51 -6.35 -19.48
N LEU A 85 2.29 -5.40 -20.00
CA LEU A 85 3.75 -5.49 -20.03
C LEU A 85 4.31 -5.50 -18.61
N GLY A 86 3.79 -4.67 -17.71
CA GLY A 86 4.15 -4.67 -16.29
C GLY A 86 3.87 -6.01 -15.63
N SER A 87 2.69 -6.59 -15.87
CA SER A 87 2.31 -7.92 -15.40
C SER A 87 3.23 -9.01 -15.94
N PHE A 88 3.57 -8.96 -17.23
CA PHE A 88 4.47 -9.92 -17.86
C PHE A 88 5.87 -9.85 -17.25
N LEU A 89 6.48 -8.65 -17.16
CA LEU A 89 7.80 -8.48 -16.56
C LEU A 89 7.80 -8.95 -15.09
N ALA A 90 6.79 -8.57 -14.31
CA ALA A 90 6.62 -9.03 -12.94
C ALA A 90 6.52 -10.55 -12.85
N PHE A 91 5.75 -11.20 -13.72
CA PHE A 91 5.62 -12.65 -13.76
C PHE A 91 6.95 -13.35 -14.09
N THR A 92 7.74 -12.82 -15.03
CA THR A 92 9.06 -13.40 -15.37
C THR A 92 10.04 -13.36 -14.20
N GLY A 93 10.06 -12.25 -13.44
CA GLY A 93 10.87 -12.11 -12.23
C GLY A 93 10.41 -13.03 -11.08
N PHE A 94 9.09 -13.16 -10.92
CA PHE A 94 8.47 -14.08 -9.96
C PHE A 94 8.92 -15.53 -10.21
N VAL A 95 8.74 -16.03 -11.44
CA VAL A 95 9.03 -17.42 -11.80
C VAL A 95 10.53 -17.70 -11.82
N SER A 96 11.35 -16.78 -12.33
CA SER A 96 12.79 -17.00 -12.49
C SER A 96 13.64 -15.93 -11.79
N GLN A 97 14.36 -16.37 -10.75
CA GLN A 97 15.29 -15.52 -9.99
C GLN A 97 16.36 -14.88 -10.87
N LYS A 98 16.69 -15.48 -12.03
CA LYS A 98 17.70 -14.93 -12.94
C LYS A 98 17.27 -13.59 -13.54
N PHE A 99 15.97 -13.36 -13.71
CA PHE A 99 15.44 -12.12 -14.27
C PHE A 99 15.27 -11.01 -13.23
N CYS A 100 15.34 -11.31 -11.92
CA CYS A 100 15.31 -10.32 -10.85
C CYS A 100 16.59 -9.44 -10.87
N THR A 101 16.69 -8.52 -11.83
CA THR A 101 17.84 -7.65 -12.09
C THR A 101 17.45 -6.18 -12.13
N ILE A 102 18.43 -5.28 -12.08
CA ILE A 102 18.19 -3.83 -12.13
C ILE A 102 17.31 -3.44 -13.35
N PRO A 103 17.57 -3.90 -14.58
CA PRO A 103 16.72 -3.56 -15.73
C PRO A 103 15.27 -4.00 -15.56
N LEU A 104 15.02 -5.18 -14.99
CA LEU A 104 13.65 -5.66 -14.75
C LEU A 104 12.91 -4.72 -13.79
N PHE A 105 13.50 -4.43 -12.64
CA PHE A 105 12.86 -3.55 -11.65
C PHE A 105 12.75 -2.11 -12.14
N ALA A 106 13.73 -1.61 -12.90
CA ALA A 106 13.62 -0.31 -13.54
C ALA A 106 12.45 -0.26 -14.52
N GLY A 107 12.26 -1.30 -15.34
CA GLY A 107 11.13 -1.42 -16.25
C GLY A 107 9.79 -1.45 -15.52
N ILE A 108 9.61 -2.40 -14.60
CA ILE A 108 8.39 -2.56 -13.80
C ILE A 108 8.06 -1.28 -13.02
N TRP A 109 9.05 -0.66 -12.38
CA TRP A 109 8.86 0.61 -11.65
C TRP A 109 8.43 1.74 -12.58
N SER A 110 9.07 1.90 -13.74
CA SER A 110 8.75 2.96 -14.71
C SER A 110 7.35 2.80 -15.31
N LEU A 111 6.94 1.56 -15.57
CA LEU A 111 5.59 1.24 -16.03
C LEU A 111 4.55 1.59 -14.95
N TYR A 112 4.78 1.21 -13.69
CA TYR A 112 3.85 1.50 -12.61
C TYR A 112 3.78 3.00 -12.30
N PHE A 113 4.92 3.67 -12.29
CA PHE A 113 5.02 5.12 -12.12
C PHE A 113 4.25 5.86 -13.23
N SER A 114 4.30 5.38 -14.48
CA SER A 114 3.52 5.94 -15.59
C SER A 114 2.00 5.82 -15.38
N LEU A 115 1.54 4.67 -14.84
CA LEU A 115 0.14 4.48 -14.44
C LEU A 115 -0.25 5.35 -13.24
N TYR A 116 0.66 5.52 -12.28
CA TYR A 116 0.45 6.38 -11.11
C TYR A 116 0.21 7.85 -11.51
N GLN A 117 1.01 8.37 -12.45
CA GLN A 117 0.94 9.78 -12.89
C GLN A 117 -0.38 10.19 -13.56
N ILE A 118 -1.16 9.23 -14.05
CA ILE A 118 -2.47 9.45 -14.69
C ILE A 118 -3.63 8.86 -13.90
N GLY A 119 -3.34 8.04 -12.88
CA GLY A 119 -4.32 7.25 -12.13
C GLY A 119 -5.19 8.06 -11.17
N GLN A 120 -4.93 9.37 -11.02
CA GLN A 120 -5.72 10.33 -10.24
C GLN A 120 -6.04 9.81 -8.82
N VAL A 121 -7.21 10.15 -8.28
CA VAL A 121 -7.67 9.75 -6.92
C VAL A 121 -7.67 8.24 -6.70
N PHE A 122 -7.85 7.44 -7.75
CA PHE A 122 -7.93 5.99 -7.64
C PHE A 122 -6.57 5.32 -7.39
N VAL A 123 -5.43 5.99 -7.67
CA VAL A 123 -4.07 5.43 -7.53
C VAL A 123 -3.16 6.30 -6.65
N SER A 124 -3.59 7.48 -6.21
CA SER A 124 -2.84 8.33 -5.28
C SER A 124 -2.96 7.91 -3.80
N SER A 125 -3.14 6.61 -3.53
CA SER A 125 -3.25 6.10 -2.16
C SER A 125 -1.87 5.97 -1.49
N GLN A 126 -1.85 6.00 -0.16
CA GLN A 126 -0.61 5.84 0.64
C GLN A 126 0.11 4.51 0.35
N TRP A 127 -0.63 3.51 -0.11
CA TRP A 127 -0.13 2.19 -0.46
C TRP A 127 0.58 2.16 -1.81
N ASP A 128 0.07 2.93 -2.77
CA ASP A 128 0.69 3.11 -4.07
C ASP A 128 2.01 3.90 -3.93
N ASN A 129 2.04 4.91 -3.04
CA ASN A 129 3.28 5.61 -2.63
C ASN A 129 4.31 4.65 -2.03
N LEU A 130 3.88 3.77 -1.11
CA LEU A 130 4.77 2.77 -0.51
C LEU A 130 5.32 1.79 -1.56
N LEU A 131 4.49 1.39 -2.53
CA LEU A 131 4.91 0.50 -3.63
C LEU A 131 5.93 1.17 -4.54
N LEU A 132 5.76 2.46 -4.87
CA LEU A 132 6.74 3.21 -5.66
C LEU A 132 8.08 3.36 -4.93
N GLU A 133 8.04 3.64 -3.64
CA GLU A 133 9.25 3.77 -2.83
C GLU A 133 9.97 2.42 -2.65
N ALA A 134 9.26 1.36 -2.27
CA ALA A 134 9.80 0.00 -2.14
C ALA A 134 10.29 -0.56 -3.50
N GLY A 135 9.57 -0.24 -4.58
CA GLY A 135 9.94 -0.55 -5.94
C GLY A 135 11.25 0.10 -6.36
N PHE A 136 11.41 1.39 -6.06
CA PHE A 136 12.67 2.11 -6.32
C PHE A 136 13.82 1.48 -5.54
N LEU A 137 13.62 1.15 -4.26
CA LEU A 137 14.62 0.44 -3.47
C LEU A 137 14.95 -0.96 -4.04
N SER A 138 14.00 -1.62 -4.71
CA SER A 138 14.25 -2.91 -5.36
C SER A 138 15.25 -2.80 -6.51
N LEU A 139 15.35 -1.66 -7.19
CA LEU A 139 16.42 -1.40 -8.17
C LEU A 139 17.79 -1.40 -7.48
N LEU A 140 17.90 -0.83 -6.28
CA LEU A 140 19.16 -0.79 -5.52
C LEU A 140 19.52 -2.15 -4.90
N VAL A 141 18.52 -2.98 -4.64
CA VAL A 141 18.70 -4.33 -4.08
C VAL A 141 19.05 -5.34 -5.17
N ALA A 142 18.56 -5.13 -6.40
CA ALA A 142 18.75 -6.08 -7.49
C ALA A 142 20.19 -6.13 -8.02
N PRO A 143 20.68 -7.31 -8.43
CA PRO A 143 21.95 -7.41 -9.17
C PRO A 143 21.83 -6.79 -10.57
N LEU A 144 22.92 -6.20 -11.07
CA LEU A 144 22.95 -5.57 -12.40
C LEU A 144 22.67 -6.56 -13.55
N LEU A 145 23.31 -7.74 -13.54
CA LEU A 145 23.18 -8.76 -14.60
C LEU A 145 22.94 -10.17 -14.05
N PRO A 146 22.20 -11.03 -14.80
CA PRO A 146 22.04 -12.44 -14.45
C PRO A 146 23.39 -13.16 -14.45
N GLY A 147 23.70 -13.92 -13.40
CA GLY A 147 24.71 -14.98 -13.49
C GLY A 147 26.20 -14.62 -13.33
N ARG A 148 26.60 -13.39 -12.96
CA ARG A 148 28.03 -13.02 -12.87
C ARG A 148 28.65 -12.96 -11.46
N ARG A 149 28.18 -13.78 -10.50
CA ARG A 149 28.85 -13.93 -9.20
C ARG A 149 29.32 -15.38 -8.99
N ARG A 150 30.24 -15.85 -9.85
CA ARG A 150 31.13 -16.97 -9.52
C ARG A 150 32.13 -16.45 -8.48
N GLY A 151 32.13 -17.03 -7.27
CA GLY A 151 33.18 -16.83 -6.27
C GLY A 151 32.79 -16.06 -5.01
N SER A 152 32.16 -14.88 -5.10
CA SER A 152 31.82 -14.13 -3.87
C SER A 152 30.43 -14.48 -3.33
N LYS A 153 30.39 -15.13 -2.17
CA LYS A 153 29.14 -15.44 -1.42
C LYS A 153 28.41 -14.17 -0.92
N ARG A 154 29.05 -12.99 -0.92
CA ARG A 154 28.50 -11.73 -0.36
C ARG A 154 28.95 -10.50 -1.16
N SER A 155 28.04 -9.60 -1.51
CA SER A 155 28.45 -8.27 -1.99
C SER A 155 28.30 -7.24 -0.87
N PRO A 156 29.32 -6.38 -0.68
CA PRO A 156 29.27 -5.36 0.37
C PRO A 156 28.11 -4.37 0.19
N SER A 157 27.69 -4.09 -1.04
CA SER A 157 26.55 -3.20 -1.31
C SER A 157 25.20 -3.78 -0.90
N ASP A 158 25.05 -5.12 -0.84
CA ASP A 158 23.78 -5.77 -0.48
C ASP A 158 23.32 -5.32 0.92
N SER A 159 24.26 -5.15 1.87
CA SER A 159 23.97 -4.70 3.24
C SER A 159 23.46 -3.26 3.29
N ILE A 160 23.98 -2.38 2.44
CA ILE A 160 23.59 -0.96 2.37
C ILE A 160 22.18 -0.87 1.78
N SER A 161 21.90 -1.56 0.68
CA SER A 161 20.58 -1.54 0.04
C SER A 161 19.49 -2.14 0.96
N PHE A 162 19.79 -3.24 1.66
CA PHE A 162 18.86 -3.82 2.64
C PHE A 162 18.63 -2.92 3.87
N TRP A 163 19.63 -2.12 4.24
CA TRP A 163 19.47 -1.12 5.29
C TRP A 163 18.43 -0.07 4.89
N LEU A 164 18.40 0.37 3.61
CA LEU A 164 17.37 1.30 3.12
C LEU A 164 15.96 0.72 3.19
N VAL A 165 15.80 -0.57 2.85
CA VAL A 165 14.51 -1.26 2.98
C VAL A 165 14.06 -1.30 4.44
N ARG A 166 14.99 -1.57 5.36
CA ARG A 166 14.72 -1.53 6.81
C ARG A 166 14.36 -0.12 7.29
N TRP A 167 15.02 0.91 6.77
CA TRP A 167 14.72 2.30 7.07
C TRP A 167 13.34 2.74 6.57
N LEU A 168 12.94 2.29 5.37
CA LEU A 168 11.57 2.46 4.87
C LEU A 168 10.54 1.80 5.80
N LEU A 169 10.76 0.53 6.17
CA LEU A 169 9.90 -0.19 7.11
C LEU A 169 9.77 0.55 8.45
N PHE A 170 10.89 1.02 9.00
CA PHE A 170 10.93 1.80 10.23
C PHE A 170 10.06 3.05 10.12
N ARG A 171 10.28 3.89 9.10
CA ARG A 171 9.51 5.11 8.90
C ARG A 171 8.03 4.81 8.73
N PHE A 172 7.69 3.84 7.90
CA PHE A 172 6.32 3.48 7.62
C PHE A 172 5.55 3.07 8.90
N ILE A 173 6.11 2.14 9.67
CA ILE A 173 5.48 1.64 10.91
C ILE A 173 5.44 2.73 11.98
N LEU A 174 6.54 3.45 12.19
CA LEU A 174 6.62 4.50 13.21
C LEU A 174 5.64 5.64 12.90
N SER A 175 5.59 6.11 11.65
CA SER A 175 4.65 7.15 11.25
C SER A 175 3.21 6.73 11.49
N ALA A 176 2.84 5.48 11.17
CA ALA A 176 1.50 4.94 11.41
C ALA A 176 1.12 4.90 12.90
N GLY A 177 2.07 4.63 13.80
CA GLY A 177 1.85 4.64 15.24
C GLY A 177 1.75 6.04 15.84
N VAL A 178 2.68 6.92 15.45
CA VAL A 178 2.78 8.29 16.00
C VAL A 178 1.50 9.08 15.73
N VAL A 179 0.98 9.03 14.51
CA VAL A 179 -0.18 9.84 14.12
C VAL A 179 -1.49 9.40 14.78
N LYS A 180 -1.59 8.14 15.27
CA LYS A 180 -2.79 7.63 15.97
C LYS A 180 -3.06 8.34 17.29
N LEU A 181 -1.99 8.64 18.04
CA LEU A 181 -2.09 9.34 19.32
C LEU A 181 -1.95 10.85 19.17
N LEU A 182 -1.08 11.33 18.24
CA LEU A 182 -0.93 12.76 17.97
C LEU A 182 -2.21 13.42 17.43
N SER A 183 -3.07 12.67 16.73
CA SER A 183 -4.36 13.18 16.26
C SER A 183 -5.30 13.62 17.38
N GLY A 184 -5.01 13.21 18.63
CA GLY A 184 -5.88 13.47 19.78
C GLY A 184 -7.16 12.63 19.80
N CYS A 185 -7.28 11.61 18.93
CA CYS A 185 -8.46 10.76 18.83
C CYS A 185 -8.81 10.10 20.19
N PRO A 186 -10.01 10.35 20.76
CA PRO A 186 -10.39 9.80 22.06
C PRO A 186 -10.38 8.27 22.12
N LYS A 187 -10.67 7.58 21.01
CA LYS A 187 -10.71 6.10 20.96
C LYS A 187 -9.34 5.47 21.08
N TRP A 188 -8.31 6.08 20.48
CA TRP A 188 -6.92 5.62 20.64
C TRP A 188 -6.41 5.88 22.06
N TRP A 189 -6.67 7.07 22.61
CA TRP A 189 -6.31 7.42 23.99
C TRP A 189 -7.07 6.59 25.04
N GLY A 190 -8.33 6.24 24.76
CA GLY A 190 -9.16 5.36 25.60
C GLY A 190 -8.92 3.87 25.38
N LEU A 191 -7.98 3.48 24.51
CA LEU A 191 -7.67 2.09 24.14
C LEU A 191 -8.87 1.29 23.61
N SER A 192 -9.95 1.96 23.18
CA SER A 192 -11.14 1.31 22.64
C SER A 192 -11.12 1.25 21.11
N ALA A 193 -10.02 1.64 20.48
CA ALA A 193 -9.93 1.82 19.03
C ALA A 193 -10.26 0.54 18.26
N LEU A 194 -9.76 -0.63 18.70
CA LEU A 194 -10.06 -1.90 18.04
C LEU A 194 -11.54 -2.31 18.12
N SER A 195 -12.30 -1.82 19.11
CA SER A 195 -13.74 -2.06 19.17
C SER A 195 -14.50 -1.41 18.02
N TYR A 196 -13.96 -0.33 17.43
CA TYR A 196 -14.55 0.34 16.27
C TYR A 196 -13.85 -0.04 14.97
N TYR A 197 -12.56 -0.39 15.03
CA TYR A 197 -11.73 -0.66 13.87
C TYR A 197 -12.33 -1.71 12.93
N PHE A 198 -12.78 -2.84 13.45
CA PHE A 198 -13.28 -3.94 12.62
C PHE A 198 -14.54 -3.56 11.82
N GLU A 199 -15.44 -2.78 12.42
CA GLU A 199 -16.64 -2.26 11.74
C GLU A 199 -16.30 -1.13 10.75
N SER A 200 -15.40 -0.23 11.14
CA SER A 200 -15.07 0.99 10.39
C SER A 200 -13.97 0.82 9.34
N THR A 201 -13.30 -0.34 9.29
CA THR A 201 -12.22 -0.66 8.32
C THR A 201 -12.70 -0.56 6.89
N VAL A 202 -11.96 0.12 6.01
CA VAL A 202 -12.33 0.46 4.62
C VAL A 202 -13.08 -0.66 3.88
N LEU A 203 -12.55 -1.88 3.85
CA LEU A 203 -13.20 -3.05 3.26
C LEU A 203 -13.07 -4.21 4.26
N PRO A 204 -14.04 -4.43 5.16
CA PRO A 204 -13.95 -5.52 6.12
C PRO A 204 -14.05 -6.89 5.44
N SER A 205 -13.45 -7.91 6.03
CA SER A 205 -13.62 -9.30 5.62
C SER A 205 -14.77 -9.96 6.41
N PRO A 206 -15.18 -11.22 6.10
CA PRO A 206 -16.13 -11.94 6.93
C PRO A 206 -15.69 -12.08 8.40
N LEU A 207 -14.39 -12.24 8.64
CA LEU A 207 -13.85 -12.42 10.00
C LEU A 207 -13.87 -11.14 10.83
N SER A 208 -14.00 -9.98 10.18
CA SER A 208 -14.09 -8.69 10.87
C SER A 208 -15.27 -8.64 11.86
N TRP A 209 -16.41 -9.19 11.47
CA TRP A 209 -17.60 -9.25 12.33
C TRP A 209 -17.33 -10.07 13.60
N TYR A 210 -16.65 -11.22 13.48
CA TYR A 210 -16.27 -12.04 14.64
C TYR A 210 -15.24 -11.33 15.52
N ALA A 211 -14.26 -10.67 14.92
CA ALA A 211 -13.25 -9.90 15.66
C ALA A 211 -13.86 -8.71 16.42
N HIS A 212 -14.89 -8.07 15.85
CA HIS A 212 -15.63 -6.99 16.50
C HIS A 212 -16.32 -7.43 17.81
N HIS A 213 -16.78 -8.68 17.87
CA HIS A 213 -17.47 -9.24 19.04
C HIS A 213 -16.53 -9.88 20.08
N LEU A 214 -15.21 -9.75 19.93
CA LEU A 214 -14.27 -10.21 20.95
C LEU A 214 -14.48 -9.47 22.29
N PRO A 215 -14.15 -10.09 23.44
CA PRO A 215 -14.28 -9.44 24.73
C PRO A 215 -13.56 -8.08 24.78
N ILE A 216 -14.21 -7.08 25.36
CA ILE A 216 -13.72 -5.68 25.37
C ILE A 216 -12.32 -5.57 25.97
N TRP A 217 -12.02 -6.33 27.04
CA TRP A 217 -10.69 -6.34 27.66
C TRP A 217 -9.60 -6.81 26.68
N LEU A 218 -9.91 -7.79 25.82
CA LEU A 218 -8.99 -8.31 24.81
C LEU A 218 -8.79 -7.30 23.67
N LEU A 219 -9.85 -6.61 23.24
CA LEU A 219 -9.76 -5.53 22.25
C LEU A 219 -8.93 -4.34 22.77
N ARG A 220 -9.07 -4.01 24.05
CA ARG A 220 -8.24 -2.97 24.68
C ARG A 220 -6.78 -3.39 24.75
N LEU A 221 -6.51 -4.63 25.17
CA LEU A 221 -5.16 -5.19 25.15
C LEU A 221 -4.57 -5.20 23.74
N GLY A 222 -5.35 -5.61 22.73
CA GLY A 222 -4.95 -5.55 21.33
C GLY A 222 -4.59 -4.14 20.87
N SER A 223 -5.33 -3.12 21.31
CA SER A 223 -5.00 -1.71 21.02
C SER A 223 -3.63 -1.32 21.60
N VAL A 224 -3.31 -1.79 22.82
CA VAL A 224 -1.97 -1.63 23.41
C VAL A 224 -0.90 -2.34 22.58
N VAL A 225 -1.14 -3.59 22.18
CA VAL A 225 -0.20 -4.35 21.34
C VAL A 225 0.08 -3.62 20.02
N VAL A 226 -0.95 -3.10 19.35
CA VAL A 226 -0.78 -2.30 18.13
C VAL A 226 0.08 -1.06 18.41
N LEU A 227 -0.27 -0.24 19.41
CA LEU A 227 0.48 0.97 19.75
C LEU A 227 1.95 0.68 20.09
N VAL A 228 2.21 -0.34 20.90
CA VAL A 228 3.57 -0.75 21.29
C VAL A 228 4.36 -1.26 20.09
N SER A 229 3.72 -2.06 19.23
CA SER A 229 4.34 -2.61 18.03
C SER A 229 4.69 -1.54 17.00
N GLU A 230 3.98 -0.41 16.99
CA GLU A 230 4.20 0.66 16.04
C GLU A 230 5.07 1.79 16.59
N LEU A 231 5.05 2.03 17.90
CA LEU A 231 5.81 3.12 18.53
C LEU A 231 7.16 2.69 19.08
N LEU A 232 7.28 1.49 19.65
CA LEU A 232 8.51 1.05 20.33
C LEU A 232 9.32 0.07 19.48
N MET A 233 8.66 -0.93 18.91
CA MET A 233 9.35 -1.99 18.16
C MET A 233 10.17 -1.50 16.96
N PRO A 234 9.81 -0.44 16.21
CA PRO A 234 10.62 0.01 15.09
C PRO A 234 12.06 0.36 15.48
N PHE A 235 12.27 0.95 16.65
CA PHE A 235 13.62 1.28 17.14
C PHE A 235 14.50 0.03 17.32
N LEU A 236 13.88 -1.10 17.66
CA LEU A 236 14.59 -2.37 17.85
C LEU A 236 15.12 -2.97 16.54
N PHE A 237 14.60 -2.55 15.39
CA PHE A 237 15.04 -3.06 14.09
C PHE A 237 16.52 -2.76 13.82
N PHE A 238 17.07 -1.70 14.42
CA PHE A 238 18.46 -1.29 14.25
C PHE A 238 19.41 -1.85 15.31
N ILE A 239 18.89 -2.55 16.32
CA ILE A 239 19.73 -3.20 17.33
C ILE A 239 20.51 -4.34 16.65
N PRO A 240 21.84 -4.42 16.80
CA PRO A 240 22.67 -5.43 16.13
C PRO A 240 22.56 -6.82 16.77
N ILE A 241 21.43 -7.15 17.40
CA ILE A 241 21.14 -8.44 18.03
C ILE A 241 20.07 -9.16 17.21
N ARG A 242 20.44 -10.31 16.64
CA ARG A 242 19.60 -11.11 15.74
C ARG A 242 18.25 -11.48 16.36
N SER A 243 18.26 -12.00 17.59
CA SER A 243 17.04 -12.51 18.24
C SER A 243 15.99 -11.41 18.45
N ILE A 244 16.43 -10.18 18.75
CA ILE A 244 15.55 -9.02 18.91
C ILE A 244 14.90 -8.67 17.57
N ARG A 245 15.68 -8.64 16.47
CA ARG A 245 15.13 -8.38 15.14
C ARG A 245 14.13 -9.45 14.69
N ILE A 246 14.40 -10.73 14.98
CA ILE A 246 13.47 -11.84 14.68
C ILE A 246 12.19 -11.71 15.50
N SER A 247 12.28 -11.28 16.75
CA SER A 247 11.10 -11.04 17.59
C SER A 247 10.24 -9.91 17.02
N GLY A 248 10.87 -8.81 16.58
CA GLY A 248 10.20 -7.72 15.86
C GLY A 248 9.56 -8.16 14.55
N TYR A 249 10.27 -8.97 13.76
CA TYR A 249 9.72 -9.59 12.54
C TYR A 249 8.48 -10.42 12.85
N SER A 250 8.55 -11.29 13.86
CA SER A 250 7.48 -12.25 14.18
C SER A 250 6.22 -11.55 14.68
N LEU A 251 6.36 -10.55 15.56
CA LEU A 251 5.24 -9.76 16.04
C LEU A 251 4.57 -8.98 14.91
N GLN A 252 5.36 -8.32 14.06
CA GLN A 252 4.81 -7.58 12.93
C GLN A 252 4.15 -8.51 11.91
N LEU A 253 4.75 -9.66 11.60
CA LEU A 253 4.13 -10.67 10.73
C LEU A 253 2.79 -11.14 11.28
N PHE A 254 2.71 -11.44 12.58
CA PHE A 254 1.47 -11.82 13.24
C PHE A 254 0.38 -10.73 13.08
N LEU A 255 0.73 -9.46 13.28
CA LEU A 255 -0.21 -8.35 13.10
C LEU A 255 -0.65 -8.18 11.64
N GLN A 256 0.25 -8.37 10.67
CA GLN A 256 -0.12 -8.33 9.24
C GLN A 256 -1.07 -9.48 8.87
N ILE A 257 -0.88 -10.67 9.43
CA ILE A 257 -1.80 -11.81 9.23
C ILE A 257 -3.17 -11.47 9.81
N CYS A 258 -3.23 -10.93 11.04
CA CYS A 258 -4.50 -10.51 11.65
C CYS A 258 -5.21 -9.44 10.80
N ALA A 259 -4.46 -8.47 10.27
CA ALA A 259 -4.99 -7.43 9.41
C ALA A 259 -5.58 -7.99 8.11
N VAL A 260 -4.86 -8.88 7.41
CA VAL A 260 -5.38 -9.55 6.19
C VAL A 260 -6.63 -10.37 6.49
N LEU A 261 -6.64 -11.11 7.60
CA LEU A 261 -7.77 -11.94 7.97
C LEU A 261 -9.01 -11.12 8.26
N THR A 262 -8.88 -9.91 8.81
CA THR A 262 -10.01 -9.06 9.25
C THR A 262 -10.36 -7.94 8.26
N GLY A 263 -9.52 -7.65 7.27
CA GLY A 263 -9.78 -6.61 6.28
C GLY A 263 -9.07 -6.83 4.95
N ASN A 264 -9.67 -6.32 3.89
CA ASN A 264 -9.19 -6.39 2.52
C ASN A 264 -8.35 -5.14 2.20
N PHE A 265 -7.07 -5.13 2.57
CA PHE A 265 -6.16 -4.00 2.33
C PHE A 265 -5.31 -4.17 1.07
N ASN A 266 -5.92 -4.56 -0.05
CA ASN A 266 -5.23 -4.65 -1.34
C ASN A 266 -3.97 -5.55 -1.25
N PHE A 267 -2.85 -5.13 -1.84
CA PHE A 267 -1.53 -5.78 -1.75
C PHE A 267 -0.65 -5.27 -0.58
N VAL A 268 -1.19 -4.41 0.28
CA VAL A 268 -0.41 -3.67 1.31
C VAL A 268 0.24 -4.58 2.32
N ASN A 269 -0.52 -5.50 2.91
CA ASN A 269 0.03 -6.36 3.95
C ASN A 269 1.14 -7.25 3.39
N LEU A 270 0.99 -7.72 2.13
CA LEU A 270 2.06 -8.45 1.43
C LEU A 270 3.31 -7.59 1.22
N LEU A 271 3.12 -6.30 0.91
CA LEU A 271 4.22 -5.35 0.79
C LEU A 271 4.93 -5.12 2.13
N ILE A 272 4.19 -4.94 3.23
CA ILE A 272 4.79 -4.83 4.57
C ILE A 272 5.53 -6.13 4.95
N VAL A 273 4.94 -7.30 4.70
CA VAL A 273 5.60 -8.60 4.93
C VAL A 273 6.88 -8.75 4.09
N THR A 274 6.88 -8.23 2.87
CA THR A 274 8.08 -8.20 2.02
C THR A 274 9.15 -7.28 2.61
N LEU A 275 8.78 -6.08 3.07
CA LEU A 275 9.70 -5.16 3.75
C LEU A 275 10.26 -5.76 5.07
N LEU A 276 9.47 -6.56 5.79
CA LEU A 276 9.90 -7.28 7.01
C LEU A 276 11.06 -8.24 6.75
N LEU A 277 11.25 -8.75 5.52
CA LEU A 277 12.41 -9.58 5.16
C LEU A 277 13.75 -8.85 5.38
N SER A 278 13.76 -7.51 5.43
CA SER A 278 14.95 -6.72 5.76
C SER A 278 15.47 -6.92 7.19
N LEU A 279 14.66 -7.51 8.07
CA LEU A 279 15.03 -7.87 9.45
C LEU A 279 15.69 -9.26 9.55
N LEU A 280 15.54 -10.08 8.50
CA LEU A 280 15.99 -11.46 8.43
C LEU A 280 17.39 -11.58 7.79
N ASP A 281 17.95 -12.79 7.88
CA ASP A 281 19.18 -13.18 7.22
C ASP A 281 19.14 -14.67 6.83
N ASP A 282 20.12 -15.10 6.02
CA ASP A 282 20.08 -16.44 5.41
C ASP A 282 20.20 -17.58 6.45
N GLN A 283 20.72 -17.32 7.65
CA GLN A 283 20.85 -18.36 8.68
C GLN A 283 19.50 -18.77 9.26
N LEU A 284 18.41 -18.00 9.05
CA LEU A 284 17.07 -18.42 9.46
C LEU A 284 16.63 -19.67 8.67
N PHE A 285 17.01 -19.73 7.40
CA PHE A 285 16.60 -20.79 6.48
C PHE A 285 17.57 -21.97 6.47
N PHE A 286 18.87 -21.72 6.63
CA PHE A 286 19.93 -22.74 6.52
C PHE A 286 20.61 -23.08 7.85
N GLY A 287 20.14 -22.52 8.97
CA GLY A 287 20.75 -22.69 10.28
C GLY A 287 22.06 -21.90 10.48
N LYS A 288 22.61 -21.95 11.69
CA LYS A 288 23.87 -21.28 12.03
C LYS A 288 25.03 -21.95 11.29
N SER A 289 25.89 -21.14 10.67
CA SER A 289 27.17 -21.62 10.15
C SER A 289 28.04 -22.11 11.32
N ARG A 290 28.71 -23.27 11.15
CA ARG A 290 29.58 -23.93 12.17
C ARG A 290 30.65 -23.02 12.79
N ASN A 291 30.98 -21.89 12.17
CA ASN A 291 32.05 -20.97 12.62
C ASN A 291 31.56 -19.63 13.22
N ALA A 292 30.29 -19.48 13.60
CA ALA A 292 29.70 -18.13 13.61
C ALA A 292 29.69 -17.32 14.93
N SER A 293 30.00 -17.87 16.11
CA SER A 293 30.04 -17.04 17.33
C SER A 293 30.65 -17.79 18.51
N GLY A 294 31.58 -17.17 19.25
CA GLY A 294 32.06 -17.71 20.53
C GLY A 294 30.92 -17.87 21.54
N LYS A 295 30.96 -18.92 22.36
CA LYS A 295 29.91 -19.27 23.35
C LYS A 295 29.43 -18.06 24.16
N TRP A 296 30.36 -17.21 24.62
CA TRP A 296 30.09 -15.98 25.36
C TRP A 296 29.28 -14.93 24.60
N SER A 297 29.58 -14.70 23.32
CA SER A 297 28.81 -13.75 22.50
C SER A 297 27.36 -14.20 22.27
N SER A 298 27.12 -15.51 22.22
CA SER A 298 25.76 -16.07 22.13
C SER A 298 25.01 -15.90 23.46
N ILE A 299 25.66 -16.16 24.59
CA ILE A 299 25.07 -16.01 25.93
C ILE A 299 24.74 -14.53 26.20
N LEU A 300 25.68 -13.62 25.94
CA LEU A 300 25.45 -12.17 26.09
C LEU A 300 24.29 -11.70 25.20
N GLY A 301 24.22 -12.20 23.96
CA GLY A 301 23.09 -11.89 23.06
C GLY A 301 21.74 -12.40 23.58
N GLN A 302 21.71 -13.56 24.24
CA GLN A 302 20.49 -14.09 24.87
C GLN A 302 20.09 -13.29 26.10
N ILE A 303 21.04 -12.95 26.97
CA ILE A 303 20.79 -12.09 28.15
C ILE A 303 20.25 -10.74 27.70
N ALA A 304 20.91 -10.09 26.73
CA ALA A 304 20.44 -8.83 26.17
C ALA A 304 19.03 -8.95 25.56
N ASN A 305 18.73 -10.07 24.90
CA ASN A 305 17.38 -10.33 24.37
C ASN A 305 16.33 -10.39 25.48
N VAL A 306 16.59 -11.14 26.56
CA VAL A 306 15.68 -11.25 27.71
C VAL A 306 15.50 -9.89 28.37
N LEU A 307 16.59 -9.16 28.62
CA LEU A 307 16.55 -7.83 29.24
C LEU A 307 15.75 -6.82 28.41
N VAL A 308 15.92 -6.80 27.08
CA VAL A 308 15.16 -5.89 26.20
C VAL A 308 13.67 -6.23 26.24
N HIS A 309 13.30 -7.50 26.15
CA HIS A 309 11.88 -7.89 26.21
C HIS A 309 11.28 -7.64 27.60
N ALA A 310 12.03 -7.91 28.67
CA ALA A 310 11.60 -7.60 30.03
C ALA A 310 11.41 -6.09 30.24
N ALA A 311 12.31 -5.26 29.69
CA ALA A 311 12.19 -3.81 29.73
C ALA A 311 10.97 -3.31 28.94
N ILE A 312 10.67 -3.91 27.79
CA ILE A 312 9.46 -3.59 27.02
C ILE A 312 8.22 -3.98 27.79
N ILE A 313 8.14 -5.21 28.32
CA ILE A 313 7.00 -5.68 29.11
C ILE A 313 6.79 -4.79 30.34
N TYR A 314 7.86 -4.48 31.07
CA TYR A 314 7.80 -3.55 32.20
C TYR A 314 7.31 -2.16 31.77
N GLY A 315 7.85 -1.63 30.67
CA GLY A 315 7.41 -0.36 30.09
C GLY A 315 5.93 -0.38 29.71
N VAL A 316 5.42 -1.48 29.15
CA VAL A 316 4.00 -1.64 28.83
C VAL A 316 3.15 -1.64 30.11
N VAL A 317 3.55 -2.39 31.14
CA VAL A 317 2.83 -2.44 32.42
C VAL A 317 2.74 -1.05 33.06
N VAL A 318 3.83 -0.28 33.03
CA VAL A 318 3.90 1.07 33.60
C VAL A 318 3.14 2.09 32.73
N LEU A 319 3.41 2.14 31.42
CA LEU A 319 2.84 3.14 30.51
C LEU A 319 1.34 2.93 30.25
N PHE A 320 0.84 1.71 30.40
CA PHE A 320 -0.58 1.37 30.19
C PHE A 320 -1.28 0.87 31.46
N ASN A 321 -0.69 1.13 32.64
CA ASN A 321 -1.28 0.82 33.96
C ASN A 321 -1.96 -0.55 34.01
N LEU A 322 -1.27 -1.59 33.53
CA LEU A 322 -1.86 -2.92 33.34
C LEU A 322 -2.17 -3.54 34.71
N LYS A 323 -3.43 -3.88 34.95
CA LYS A 323 -3.90 -4.53 36.18
C LYS A 323 -4.65 -5.83 35.85
N LEU A 324 -4.35 -6.88 36.61
CA LEU A 324 -5.04 -8.16 36.51
C LEU A 324 -6.22 -8.17 37.49
N ASN A 325 -7.44 -8.27 36.94
CA ASN A 325 -8.68 -8.42 37.71
C ASN A 325 -9.24 -9.82 37.45
N GLY A 326 -8.75 -10.82 38.18
CA GLY A 326 -9.11 -12.23 37.97
C GLY A 326 -8.65 -12.72 36.59
N SER A 327 -9.60 -13.10 35.74
CA SER A 327 -9.34 -13.56 34.36
C SER A 327 -9.30 -12.44 33.32
N GLN A 328 -9.56 -11.18 33.71
CA GLN A 328 -9.59 -10.03 32.82
C GLN A 328 -8.42 -9.09 33.06
N VAL A 329 -8.01 -8.39 32.01
CA VAL A 329 -6.93 -7.40 32.05
C VAL A 329 -7.53 -6.00 31.90
N ASP A 330 -7.38 -5.14 32.90
CA ASP A 330 -7.69 -3.71 32.79
C ASP A 330 -6.43 -2.96 32.33
N VAL A 331 -6.58 -2.11 31.32
CA VAL A 331 -5.48 -1.31 30.74
C VAL A 331 -5.96 0.12 30.54
N ARG A 332 -5.10 1.08 30.89
CA ARG A 332 -5.38 2.52 30.78
C ARG A 332 -4.11 3.28 30.49
N VAL A 333 -4.16 4.24 29.57
CA VAL A 333 -2.99 5.08 29.29
C VAL A 333 -2.54 5.80 30.57
N GLY A 334 -1.27 5.60 30.95
CA GLY A 334 -0.66 6.13 32.17
C GLY A 334 0.18 7.39 31.98
N PHE A 335 0.18 7.95 30.77
CA PHE A 335 0.90 9.18 30.42
C PHE A 335 -0.04 10.24 29.86
N THR A 336 0.34 11.52 29.96
CA THR A 336 -0.45 12.64 29.45
C THR A 336 -0.16 12.92 27.97
N LYS A 337 -1.05 13.69 27.32
CA LYS A 337 -0.83 14.16 25.94
C LYS A 337 0.48 14.95 25.79
N ASP A 338 0.82 15.77 26.78
CA ASP A 338 2.05 16.57 26.76
C ASP A 338 3.30 15.71 26.93
N GLN A 339 3.26 14.73 27.84
CA GLN A 339 4.33 13.73 27.97
C GLN A 339 4.53 12.96 26.67
N PHE A 340 3.44 12.57 26.01
CA PHE A 340 3.51 11.91 24.70
C PHE A 340 4.09 12.83 23.62
N ASN A 341 3.67 14.10 23.55
CA ASN A 341 4.22 15.08 22.61
C ASN A 341 5.75 15.23 22.78
N VAL A 342 6.22 15.34 24.03
CA VAL A 342 7.66 15.40 24.33
C VAL A 342 8.36 14.09 23.92
N ALA A 343 7.76 12.94 24.23
CA ALA A 343 8.31 11.63 23.87
C ALA A 343 8.39 11.44 22.35
N VAL A 344 7.40 11.90 21.58
CA VAL A 344 7.43 11.86 20.11
C VAL A 344 8.53 12.76 19.58
N LYS A 345 8.62 14.02 20.05
CA LYS A 345 9.71 14.94 19.66
C LYS A 345 11.09 14.29 19.86
N GLN A 346 11.32 13.71 21.05
CA GLN A 346 12.58 13.04 21.37
C GLN A 346 12.76 11.76 20.54
N GLY A 347 11.73 10.94 20.41
CA GLY A 347 11.74 9.69 19.67
C GLY A 347 12.06 9.87 18.18
N LEU A 348 11.51 10.91 17.54
CA LEU A 348 11.83 11.25 16.14
C LEU A 348 13.30 11.63 15.98
N LEU A 349 13.83 12.48 16.88
CA LEU A 349 15.26 12.87 16.86
C LEU A 349 16.16 11.66 17.11
N VAL A 350 15.88 10.87 18.15
CA VAL A 350 16.61 9.64 18.47
C VAL A 350 16.55 8.65 17.30
N GLY A 351 15.40 8.51 16.65
CA GLY A 351 15.22 7.66 15.46
C GLY A 351 16.11 8.08 14.30
N ILE A 352 16.22 9.39 14.04
CA ILE A 352 17.12 9.93 13.02
C ILE A 352 18.58 9.66 13.40
N TYR A 353 19.00 9.88 14.65
CA TYR A 353 20.37 9.62 15.07
C TYR A 353 20.73 8.12 15.06
N ILE A 354 19.82 7.24 15.50
CA ILE A 354 19.98 5.79 15.40
C ILE A 354 20.11 5.38 13.93
N GLY A 355 19.27 5.94 13.06
CA GLY A 355 19.35 5.72 11.61
C GLY A 355 20.71 6.13 11.06
N LEU A 356 21.17 7.35 11.35
CA LEU A 356 22.45 7.88 10.89
C LEU A 356 23.63 7.02 11.38
N ALA A 357 23.69 6.71 12.67
CA ALA A 357 24.74 5.90 13.27
C ALA A 357 24.74 4.48 12.69
N SER A 358 23.56 3.86 12.55
CA SER A 358 23.40 2.52 11.98
C SER A 358 23.83 2.47 10.50
N LEU A 359 23.46 3.49 9.70
CA LEU A 359 23.88 3.62 8.31
C LEU A 359 25.39 3.79 8.20
N ALA A 360 25.98 4.70 8.98
CA ALA A 360 27.42 4.95 8.99
C ALA A 360 28.22 3.68 9.31
N VAL A 361 27.81 2.94 10.35
CA VAL A 361 28.41 1.64 10.70
C VAL A 361 28.23 0.62 9.57
N THR A 362 27.08 0.59 8.91
CA THR A 362 26.81 -0.32 7.80
C THR A 362 27.70 -0.02 6.60
N ILE A 363 27.86 1.26 6.23
CA ILE A 363 28.74 1.70 5.15
C ILE A 363 30.21 1.40 5.51
N ALA A 364 30.66 1.76 6.70
CA ALA A 364 32.03 1.52 7.15
C ALA A 364 32.40 0.02 7.12
N ARG A 365 31.52 -0.85 7.63
CA ARG A 365 31.70 -2.30 7.54
C ARG A 365 31.75 -2.79 6.09
N SER A 366 30.95 -2.19 5.20
CA SER A 366 30.87 -2.58 3.79
C SER A 366 32.14 -2.18 3.03
N ILE A 367 32.68 -1.00 3.33
CA ILE A 367 33.99 -0.55 2.83
C ILE A 367 35.10 -1.47 3.34
N LEU A 368 35.11 -1.79 4.64
CA LEU A 368 36.09 -2.72 5.23
C LEU A 368 36.06 -4.08 4.51
N TYR A 369 34.88 -4.63 4.28
CA TYR A 369 34.71 -5.89 3.54
C TYR A 369 35.21 -5.78 2.08
N ALA A 370 34.92 -4.66 1.41
CA ALA A 370 35.37 -4.42 0.04
C ALA A 370 36.91 -4.38 -0.06
N VAL A 371 37.60 -3.83 0.94
CA VAL A 371 39.05 -3.68 0.95
C VAL A 371 39.79 -4.95 1.45
N LEU A 372 39.30 -5.55 2.53
CA LEU A 372 40.00 -6.64 3.22
C LEU A 372 39.62 -8.03 2.73
N GLU A 373 38.33 -8.29 2.49
CA GLU A 373 37.82 -9.64 2.23
C GLU A 373 37.62 -9.95 0.73
N THR A 374 37.69 -8.95 -0.14
CA THR A 374 37.49 -9.15 -1.60
C THR A 374 38.79 -9.61 -2.26
N PRO A 375 38.83 -10.77 -2.95
CA PRO A 375 40.05 -11.25 -3.60
C PRO A 375 40.34 -10.49 -4.90
N GLY A 376 41.63 -10.21 -5.15
CA GLY A 376 42.13 -9.58 -6.39
C GLY A 376 42.02 -8.06 -6.44
N THR A 377 43.09 -7.37 -6.86
CA THR A 377 43.21 -5.90 -6.83
C THR A 377 42.13 -5.18 -7.65
N PHE A 378 41.86 -5.62 -8.88
CA PHE A 378 40.83 -5.03 -9.73
C PHE A 378 39.42 -5.19 -9.12
N SER A 379 39.12 -6.37 -8.58
CA SER A 379 37.84 -6.65 -7.93
C SER A 379 37.67 -5.84 -6.63
N LYS A 380 38.75 -5.59 -5.89
CA LYS A 380 38.74 -4.68 -4.73
C LYS A 380 38.38 -3.25 -5.15
N ILE A 381 39.03 -2.70 -6.19
CA ILE A 381 38.74 -1.35 -6.68
C ILE A 381 37.28 -1.24 -7.13
N LEU A 382 36.81 -2.18 -7.95
CA LEU A 382 35.43 -2.17 -8.45
C LEU A 382 34.40 -2.33 -7.32
N SER A 383 34.67 -3.21 -6.35
CA SER A 383 33.84 -3.42 -5.15
C SER A 383 33.81 -2.18 -4.27
N LEU A 384 34.94 -1.49 -4.10
CA LEU A 384 35.05 -0.25 -3.33
C LEU A 384 34.27 0.89 -3.99
N LEU A 385 34.49 1.13 -5.29
CA LEU A 385 33.75 2.15 -6.07
C LEU A 385 32.25 1.88 -6.03
N GLY A 386 31.84 0.62 -6.23
CA GLY A 386 30.43 0.22 -6.09
C GLY A 386 29.90 0.51 -4.68
N THR A 387 30.63 0.13 -3.64
CA THR A 387 30.21 0.36 -2.24
C THR A 387 30.08 1.85 -1.92
N ILE A 388 30.99 2.69 -2.41
CA ILE A 388 30.93 4.16 -2.27
C ILE A 388 29.70 4.70 -2.98
N PHE A 389 29.43 4.26 -4.21
CA PHE A 389 28.25 4.67 -4.99
C PHE A 389 26.93 4.33 -4.26
N TYR A 390 26.77 3.08 -3.81
CA TYR A 390 25.59 2.68 -3.04
C TYR A 390 25.50 3.40 -1.69
N GLY A 391 26.63 3.66 -1.02
CA GLY A 391 26.69 4.44 0.22
C GLY A 391 26.23 5.89 0.02
N ALA A 392 26.65 6.53 -1.07
CA ALA A 392 26.25 7.89 -1.41
C ALA A 392 24.75 7.98 -1.71
N ILE A 393 24.21 7.06 -2.53
CA ILE A 393 22.77 6.99 -2.80
C ILE A 393 21.98 6.75 -1.52
N ALA A 394 22.41 5.80 -0.68
CA ALA A 394 21.73 5.50 0.56
C ALA A 394 21.70 6.69 1.51
N THR A 395 22.81 7.43 1.59
CA THR A 395 22.90 8.67 2.37
C THR A 395 21.94 9.74 1.84
N LEU A 396 21.87 9.93 0.51
CA LEU A 396 20.95 10.88 -0.11
C LEU A 396 19.47 10.55 0.19
N ILE A 397 19.07 9.28 0.00
CA ILE A 397 17.70 8.82 0.27
C ILE A 397 17.39 8.96 1.77
N PHE A 398 18.31 8.54 2.64
CA PHE A 398 18.16 8.68 4.09
C PHE A 398 17.93 10.13 4.48
N ILE A 399 18.85 11.03 4.08
CA ILE A 399 18.77 12.47 4.38
C ILE A 399 17.46 13.07 3.87
N SER A 400 17.06 12.79 2.63
CA SER A 400 15.78 13.26 2.08
C SER A 400 14.58 12.76 2.89
N SER A 401 14.61 11.50 3.32
CA SER A 401 13.52 10.88 4.09
C SER A 401 13.40 11.36 5.54
N THR A 402 14.41 12.07 6.06
CA THR A 402 14.28 12.73 7.38
C THR A 402 13.29 13.89 7.36
N VAL A 403 13.03 14.50 6.19
CA VAL A 403 12.07 15.59 6.02
C VAL A 403 10.64 15.15 6.36
N PRO A 404 10.04 14.14 5.70
CA PRO A 404 8.69 13.69 6.04
C PRO A 404 8.60 13.09 7.44
N LEU A 405 9.67 12.45 7.93
CA LEU A 405 9.69 11.92 9.31
C LEU A 405 9.66 13.06 10.34
N SER A 406 10.41 14.14 10.10
CA SER A 406 10.42 15.32 10.97
C SER A 406 9.12 16.11 10.88
N ALA A 407 8.40 16.02 9.75
CA ALA A 407 7.13 16.69 9.53
C ALA A 407 5.99 16.16 10.42
N LEU A 408 6.13 14.97 11.01
CA LEU A 408 5.15 14.39 11.94
C LEU A 408 4.92 15.23 13.19
N HIS A 409 5.89 16.05 13.60
CA HIS A 409 5.78 16.90 14.79
C HIS A 409 6.27 18.32 14.47
N SER A 410 5.53 19.33 14.92
CA SER A 410 5.78 20.74 14.60
C SER A 410 7.20 21.20 14.99
N ALA A 411 7.66 20.85 16.20
CA ALA A 411 8.98 21.24 16.69
C ALA A 411 10.13 20.63 15.88
N THR A 412 10.03 19.38 15.44
CA THR A 412 11.06 18.75 14.60
C THR A 412 10.99 19.28 13.18
N ASN A 413 9.78 19.52 12.66
CA ASN A 413 9.57 20.12 11.34
C ASN A 413 10.26 21.49 11.24
N ALA A 414 10.14 22.33 12.28
CA ALA A 414 10.79 23.64 12.33
C ALA A 414 12.33 23.58 12.23
N THR A 415 12.96 22.48 12.65
CA THR A 415 14.42 22.31 12.59
C THR A 415 14.94 21.85 11.22
N VAL A 416 14.06 21.48 10.28
CA VAL A 416 14.47 21.00 8.94
C VAL A 416 14.98 22.16 8.10
N SER A 417 16.24 22.07 7.65
CA SER A 417 16.86 23.13 6.86
C SER A 417 16.21 23.32 5.46
N PRO A 418 16.21 24.54 4.90
CA PRO A 418 15.64 24.81 3.58
C PRO A 418 16.28 23.98 2.45
N SER A 419 17.58 23.73 2.54
CA SER A 419 18.31 22.90 1.56
C SER A 419 17.80 21.47 1.54
N LEU A 420 17.54 20.88 2.72
CA LEU A 420 16.97 19.53 2.83
C LEU A 420 15.56 19.46 2.25
N ARG A 421 14.72 20.47 2.53
CA ARG A 421 13.39 20.58 1.92
C ARG A 421 13.47 20.66 0.40
N THR A 422 14.45 21.39 -0.13
CA THR A 422 14.64 21.53 -1.58
C THR A 422 15.05 20.20 -2.23
N ILE A 423 15.97 19.47 -1.61
CA ILE A 423 16.37 18.11 -2.04
C ILE A 423 15.15 17.18 -2.01
N HIS A 424 14.41 17.17 -0.89
CA HIS A 424 13.21 16.37 -0.74
C HIS A 424 12.16 16.70 -1.81
N ASN A 425 11.85 17.98 -2.05
CA ASN A 425 10.87 18.40 -3.05
C ASN A 425 11.26 18.00 -4.48
N ARG A 426 12.56 17.99 -4.81
CA ARG A 426 13.04 17.51 -6.11
C ARG A 426 12.86 16.00 -6.25
N LEU A 427 13.20 15.24 -5.21
CA LEU A 427 13.04 13.78 -5.19
C LEU A 427 11.57 13.35 -5.08
N GLY A 428 10.72 14.17 -4.44
CA GLY A 428 9.29 13.92 -4.24
C GLY A 428 8.51 13.80 -5.55
N LYS A 429 8.95 14.47 -6.62
CA LYS A 429 8.36 14.32 -7.97
C LYS A 429 8.45 12.89 -8.51
N LEU A 430 9.41 12.11 -8.03
CA LEU A 430 9.61 10.71 -8.43
C LEU A 430 8.96 9.73 -7.43
N HIS A 431 8.32 10.21 -6.37
CA HIS A 431 7.71 9.36 -5.34
C HIS A 431 8.67 8.31 -4.74
N ILE A 432 9.97 8.61 -4.71
CA ILE A 432 11.00 7.73 -4.13
C ILE A 432 11.23 7.96 -2.63
N VAL A 433 10.65 9.04 -2.09
CA VAL A 433 10.63 9.36 -0.66
C VAL A 433 9.28 10.01 -0.37
N ASN A 434 8.40 9.31 0.34
CA ASN A 434 7.05 9.79 0.63
C ASN A 434 6.82 10.00 2.14
N ASP A 435 5.77 10.76 2.44
CA ASP A 435 5.15 10.88 3.74
C ASP A 435 4.10 9.78 3.95
N TYR A 436 3.92 9.37 5.22
CA TYR A 436 2.98 8.32 5.60
C TYR A 436 2.11 8.82 6.75
N VAL A 437 0.82 9.04 6.48
CA VAL A 437 -0.16 9.45 7.49
C VAL A 437 -1.38 8.54 7.36
N LEU A 438 -1.50 7.57 8.28
CA LEU A 438 -2.49 6.50 8.20
C LEU A 438 -3.41 6.49 9.41
N PHE A 439 -4.74 6.41 9.16
CA PHE A 439 -5.77 6.17 10.17
C PHE A 439 -5.66 7.04 11.44
N THR A 440 -5.43 8.35 11.25
CA THR A 440 -5.26 9.31 12.36
C THR A 440 -6.48 9.37 13.26
N LYS A 441 -7.69 9.26 12.70
CA LYS A 441 -8.96 9.28 13.42
C LYS A 441 -9.74 7.99 13.14
N MET A 442 -10.27 7.37 14.19
CA MET A 442 -11.24 6.30 14.06
C MET A 442 -12.56 6.86 13.53
N VAL A 443 -13.10 6.20 12.51
CA VAL A 443 -14.38 6.56 11.90
C VAL A 443 -15.50 5.79 12.62
N GLY A 444 -16.69 6.37 12.66
CA GLY A 444 -17.89 5.63 13.01
C GLY A 444 -18.33 5.69 14.48
N ASP A 445 -18.15 6.83 15.15
CA ASP A 445 -18.68 7.03 16.51
C ASP A 445 -20.18 6.71 16.61
N ASN A 446 -20.94 6.97 15.55
CA ASN A 446 -22.38 6.68 15.43
C ASN A 446 -22.71 5.56 14.42
N GLY A 447 -21.72 4.74 14.06
CA GLY A 447 -21.80 3.80 12.94
C GLY A 447 -21.03 4.30 11.72
N ARG A 448 -20.65 3.38 10.86
CA ARG A 448 -19.84 3.63 9.67
C ARG A 448 -20.66 4.34 8.57
N PRO A 449 -20.26 5.53 8.10
CA PRO A 449 -20.95 6.21 7.01
C PRO A 449 -20.73 5.47 5.69
N GLU A 450 -21.80 5.28 4.92
CA GLU A 450 -21.79 4.65 3.60
C GLU A 450 -22.72 5.38 2.65
N ILE A 451 -22.22 5.65 1.45
CA ILE A 451 -23.03 6.21 0.36
C ILE A 451 -23.67 5.04 -0.40
N VAL A 452 -24.99 5.13 -0.57
CA VAL A 452 -25.80 4.25 -1.41
C VAL A 452 -26.28 5.07 -2.61
N LEU A 453 -25.97 4.60 -3.82
CA LEU A 453 -26.45 5.22 -5.04
C LEU A 453 -27.81 4.61 -5.39
N GLU A 454 -28.80 5.46 -5.64
CA GLU A 454 -30.17 5.04 -5.96
C GLU A 454 -30.60 5.62 -7.31
N GLY A 455 -31.18 4.79 -8.18
CA GLY A 455 -31.75 5.20 -9.46
C GLY A 455 -33.28 5.12 -9.47
N ALA A 456 -33.94 5.98 -10.26
CA ALA A 456 -35.39 5.94 -10.47
C ALA A 456 -35.79 6.47 -11.87
N ASN A 457 -36.97 6.05 -12.34
CA ASN A 457 -37.58 6.56 -13.57
C ASN A 457 -38.54 7.74 -13.35
N ASN A 458 -38.96 7.96 -12.10
CA ASN A 458 -39.73 9.11 -11.65
C ASN A 458 -39.04 9.69 -10.41
N ILE A 459 -39.09 11.00 -10.23
CA ILE A 459 -38.49 11.71 -9.09
C ILE A 459 -39.09 11.25 -7.75
N GLU A 460 -40.35 10.81 -7.76
CA GLU A 460 -41.05 10.26 -6.59
C GLU A 460 -40.66 8.80 -6.27
N GLY A 461 -39.95 8.13 -7.19
CA GLY A 461 -39.59 6.71 -7.08
C GLY A 461 -40.47 5.77 -7.92
N PRO A 462 -40.43 4.45 -7.67
CA PRO A 462 -39.59 3.79 -6.67
C PRO A 462 -38.10 3.92 -6.97
N TRP A 463 -37.31 4.13 -5.91
CA TRP A 463 -35.86 4.22 -5.97
C TRP A 463 -35.25 2.83 -5.77
N GLN A 464 -34.30 2.45 -6.63
CA GLN A 464 -33.62 1.16 -6.59
C GLN A 464 -32.12 1.35 -6.38
N GLU A 465 -31.52 0.54 -5.51
CA GLU A 465 -30.11 0.67 -5.12
C GLU A 465 -29.17 0.03 -6.15
N TYR A 466 -28.07 0.72 -6.44
CA TYR A 466 -26.92 0.12 -7.11
C TYR A 466 -26.05 -0.58 -6.07
N HIS A 467 -25.81 -1.87 -6.27
CA HIS A 467 -24.93 -2.67 -5.42
C HIS A 467 -23.49 -2.67 -5.94
N PHE A 468 -22.54 -2.59 -5.00
CA PHE A 468 -21.11 -2.66 -5.26
C PHE A 468 -20.60 -4.06 -4.91
N LEU A 469 -19.44 -4.44 -5.47
CA LEU A 469 -18.91 -5.80 -5.36
C LEU A 469 -18.28 -6.10 -3.99
N TYR A 470 -17.57 -5.14 -3.40
CA TYR A 470 -16.64 -5.40 -2.29
C TYR A 470 -16.81 -4.49 -1.08
N LYS A 471 -17.58 -3.40 -1.18
CA LYS A 471 -17.93 -2.54 -0.02
C LYS A 471 -19.25 -2.94 0.65
N PRO A 472 -19.48 -2.57 1.93
CA PRO A 472 -20.79 -2.74 2.57
C PRO A 472 -21.93 -2.09 1.75
N GLY A 473 -23.07 -2.77 1.69
CA GLY A 473 -24.27 -2.29 1.01
C GLY A 473 -25.48 -3.13 1.38
N ASN A 474 -25.63 -4.30 0.78
CA ASN A 474 -26.69 -5.23 1.16
C ASN A 474 -26.48 -5.71 2.62
N VAL A 475 -27.49 -5.47 3.47
CA VAL A 475 -27.42 -5.79 4.91
C VAL A 475 -27.42 -7.28 5.22
N ASN A 476 -27.86 -8.11 4.27
CA ASN A 476 -27.98 -9.56 4.43
C ASN A 476 -26.75 -10.33 3.95
N HIS A 477 -25.72 -9.67 3.42
CA HIS A 477 -24.51 -10.33 2.96
C HIS A 477 -23.28 -9.86 3.75
N SER A 478 -22.42 -10.81 4.12
CA SER A 478 -21.04 -10.50 4.49
C SER A 478 -20.23 -10.13 3.26
N LEU A 479 -19.11 -9.45 3.45
CA LEU A 479 -18.18 -9.14 2.37
C LEU A 479 -17.22 -10.29 2.10
N PRO A 480 -16.77 -10.49 0.85
CA PRO A 480 -15.85 -11.58 0.50
C PRO A 480 -14.41 -11.29 0.97
N PHE A 481 -13.56 -12.32 0.88
CA PHE A 481 -12.11 -12.15 0.96
C PHE A 481 -11.57 -11.81 -0.44
N VAL A 482 -10.96 -10.65 -0.58
CA VAL A 482 -10.61 -10.03 -1.87
C VAL A 482 -9.10 -9.87 -2.03
N ALA A 483 -8.37 -9.76 -0.91
CA ALA A 483 -6.92 -9.59 -0.95
C ALA A 483 -6.26 -10.72 -1.79
N PRO A 484 -5.34 -10.40 -2.71
CA PRO A 484 -4.63 -9.13 -2.87
C PRO A 484 -5.20 -8.18 -3.94
N TYR A 485 -6.39 -8.43 -4.47
CA TYR A 485 -7.03 -7.53 -5.43
C TYR A 485 -7.35 -6.18 -4.78
N SER A 486 -7.16 -5.10 -5.55
CA SER A 486 -7.38 -3.71 -5.11
C SER A 486 -8.62 -3.11 -5.77
N PRO A 487 -9.83 -3.25 -5.19
CA PRO A 487 -11.04 -2.64 -5.74
C PRO A 487 -11.02 -1.12 -5.50
N ARG A 488 -10.53 -0.37 -6.49
CA ARG A 488 -10.22 1.07 -6.35
C ARG A 488 -11.48 1.90 -6.22
N LEU A 489 -12.58 1.53 -6.89
CA LEU A 489 -13.85 2.24 -6.77
C LEU A 489 -14.47 2.06 -5.37
N ASP A 490 -14.66 0.82 -4.93
CA ASP A 490 -15.19 0.46 -3.60
C ASP A 490 -14.38 1.11 -2.48
N TRP A 491 -13.05 1.11 -2.60
CA TRP A 491 -12.15 1.75 -1.66
C TRP A 491 -12.36 3.26 -1.58
N GLN A 492 -12.55 3.93 -2.72
CA GLN A 492 -12.75 5.39 -2.76
C GLN A 492 -14.12 5.82 -2.21
N MET A 493 -15.15 4.97 -2.32
CA MET A 493 -16.45 5.25 -1.72
C MET A 493 -16.39 5.46 -0.20
N TRP A 494 -15.48 4.76 0.49
CA TRP A 494 -15.28 4.93 1.93
C TRP A 494 -14.74 6.31 2.31
N TRP A 495 -13.81 6.85 1.50
CA TRP A 495 -13.29 8.21 1.70
C TRP A 495 -14.34 9.26 1.31
N ALA A 496 -15.08 9.03 0.22
CA ALA A 496 -16.15 9.94 -0.19
C ALA A 496 -17.21 10.09 0.91
N ALA A 497 -17.64 9.00 1.57
CA ALA A 497 -18.65 9.02 2.63
C ALA A 497 -18.27 9.89 3.86
N GLN A 498 -17.00 10.28 3.99
CA GLN A 498 -16.48 11.10 5.07
C GLN A 498 -16.25 12.57 4.68
N SER A 499 -16.53 12.94 3.43
CA SER A 499 -16.34 14.29 2.89
C SER A 499 -17.60 14.75 2.16
N SER A 500 -17.59 15.96 1.59
CA SER A 500 -18.70 16.43 0.76
C SER A 500 -18.54 15.96 -0.68
N TYR A 501 -19.65 15.69 -1.38
CA TYR A 501 -19.62 15.33 -2.81
C TYR A 501 -19.02 16.43 -3.68
N LYS A 502 -19.05 17.69 -3.21
CA LYS A 502 -18.43 18.84 -3.87
C LYS A 502 -16.90 18.76 -3.91
N ASP A 503 -16.30 18.05 -2.95
CA ASP A 503 -14.85 17.82 -2.88
C ASP A 503 -14.43 16.56 -3.64
N GLN A 504 -15.41 15.78 -4.15
CA GLN A 504 -15.20 14.49 -4.79
C GLN A 504 -15.77 14.48 -6.23
N PRO A 505 -15.18 15.22 -7.20
CA PRO A 505 -15.73 15.35 -8.55
C PRO A 505 -16.02 14.02 -9.27
N TRP A 506 -15.25 12.98 -8.94
CA TRP A 506 -15.39 11.66 -9.52
C TRP A 506 -16.74 11.01 -9.20
N ILE A 507 -17.40 11.34 -8.08
CA ILE A 507 -18.70 10.74 -7.72
C ILE A 507 -19.84 11.29 -8.59
N LEU A 508 -19.76 12.57 -8.98
CA LEU A 508 -20.69 13.17 -9.92
C LEU A 508 -20.43 12.70 -11.34
N SER A 509 -19.16 12.46 -11.69
CA SER A 509 -18.83 11.80 -12.95
C SER A 509 -19.40 10.38 -13.00
N LEU A 510 -19.21 9.58 -11.94
CA LEU A 510 -19.83 8.26 -11.79
C LEU A 510 -21.35 8.34 -11.97
N THR A 511 -22.01 9.29 -11.30
CA THR A 511 -23.46 9.53 -11.42
C THR A 511 -23.86 9.79 -12.88
N HIS A 512 -23.14 10.67 -13.59
CA HIS A 512 -23.39 10.93 -15.00
C HIS A 512 -23.18 9.69 -15.88
N ARG A 513 -22.15 8.88 -15.63
CA ARG A 513 -21.91 7.64 -16.39
C ARG A 513 -22.98 6.57 -16.17
N LEU A 514 -23.55 6.51 -14.97
CA LEU A 514 -24.68 5.63 -14.65
C LEU A 514 -25.98 6.11 -15.31
N LEU A 515 -26.25 7.42 -15.33
CA LEU A 515 -27.37 8.02 -16.07
C LEU A 515 -27.25 7.77 -17.59
N ASP A 516 -26.03 7.66 -18.10
CA ASP A 516 -25.74 7.28 -19.48
C ASP A 516 -25.82 5.76 -19.74
N GLY A 517 -25.86 4.93 -18.71
CA GLY A 517 -25.85 3.47 -18.83
C GLY A 517 -24.54 2.90 -19.41
N ARG A 518 -23.38 3.51 -19.11
CA ARG A 518 -22.10 3.06 -19.69
C ARG A 518 -21.72 1.66 -19.20
N PRO A 519 -21.57 0.66 -20.11
CA PRO A 519 -21.31 -0.72 -19.71
C PRO A 519 -19.97 -0.89 -18.99
N GLU A 520 -18.96 -0.09 -19.34
CA GLU A 520 -17.63 -0.15 -18.73
C GLU A 520 -17.67 0.26 -17.25
N VAL A 521 -18.52 1.22 -16.89
CA VAL A 521 -18.73 1.66 -15.50
C VAL A 521 -19.62 0.69 -14.74
N LEU A 522 -20.68 0.19 -15.38
CA LEU A 522 -21.56 -0.84 -14.78
C LEU A 522 -20.79 -2.13 -14.46
N ALA A 523 -19.74 -2.45 -15.21
CA ALA A 523 -18.85 -3.58 -14.93
C ALA A 523 -18.03 -3.45 -13.63
N LEU A 524 -17.95 -2.25 -13.04
CA LEU A 524 -17.34 -2.03 -11.72
C LEU A 524 -18.32 -2.29 -10.57
N LEU A 525 -19.60 -2.51 -10.87
CA LEU A 525 -20.67 -2.75 -9.90
C LEU A 525 -21.11 -4.22 -9.91
N ASP A 526 -21.98 -4.61 -8.98
CA ASP A 526 -22.51 -5.97 -8.91
C ASP A 526 -23.51 -6.24 -10.05
N ARG A 527 -23.00 -6.86 -11.12
CA ARG A 527 -23.76 -7.18 -12.34
C ARG A 527 -24.94 -8.11 -12.11
N ASN A 528 -24.89 -8.97 -11.09
CA ASN A 528 -25.95 -9.94 -10.83
C ASN A 528 -27.20 -9.29 -10.25
N HIS A 529 -27.04 -8.13 -9.60
CA HIS A 529 -28.11 -7.38 -8.94
C HIS A 529 -28.22 -5.95 -9.49
N LEU A 530 -27.81 -5.72 -10.75
CA LEU A 530 -27.92 -4.40 -11.37
C LEU A 530 -29.39 -4.01 -11.56
N PRO A 531 -29.83 -2.86 -11.02
CA PRO A 531 -31.11 -2.29 -11.39
C PRO A 531 -31.01 -1.69 -12.80
N PHE A 532 -32.15 -1.52 -13.48
CA PHE A 532 -32.24 -0.81 -14.77
C PHE A 532 -31.40 -1.45 -15.92
N GLN A 533 -31.47 -2.78 -16.09
CA GLN A 533 -30.67 -3.50 -17.10
C GLN A 533 -31.03 -3.15 -18.55
N ASP A 534 -32.32 -2.92 -18.83
CA ASP A 534 -32.79 -2.66 -20.21
C ASP A 534 -32.57 -1.21 -20.65
N LYS A 535 -32.75 -0.26 -19.73
CA LYS A 535 -32.66 1.18 -19.98
C LYS A 535 -32.14 1.90 -18.75
N PRO A 536 -31.20 2.86 -18.89
CA PRO A 536 -30.68 3.61 -17.76
C PRO A 536 -31.78 4.43 -17.07
N PRO A 537 -31.64 4.70 -15.75
CA PRO A 537 -32.63 5.47 -15.00
C PRO A 537 -32.66 6.94 -15.46
N LYS A 538 -33.80 7.60 -15.24
CA LYS A 538 -33.93 9.05 -15.52
C LYS A 538 -33.29 9.92 -14.45
N PHE A 539 -33.22 9.43 -13.22
CA PHE A 539 -32.70 10.13 -12.06
C PHE A 539 -31.77 9.23 -11.25
N ILE A 540 -30.68 9.81 -10.73
CA ILE A 540 -29.82 9.16 -9.73
C ILE A 540 -29.58 10.12 -8.58
N ARG A 541 -29.63 9.61 -7.35
CA ARG A 541 -29.27 10.34 -6.13
C ARG A 541 -28.28 9.53 -5.28
N GLY A 542 -27.64 10.23 -4.35
CA GLY A 542 -26.80 9.61 -3.33
C GLY A 542 -27.47 9.74 -1.97
N VAL A 543 -27.58 8.64 -1.23
CA VAL A 543 -28.13 8.63 0.13
C VAL A 543 -27.06 8.18 1.10
N LEU A 544 -26.92 8.92 2.20
CA LEU A 544 -25.97 8.59 3.26
C LEU A 544 -26.67 7.78 4.35
N TYR A 545 -26.06 6.65 4.70
CA TYR A 545 -26.50 5.76 5.78
C TYR A 545 -25.37 5.56 6.79
N ASN A 546 -25.73 5.29 8.03
CA ASN A 546 -24.81 4.72 9.02
C ASN A 546 -25.04 3.23 9.12
N TYR A 547 -23.99 2.44 8.90
CA TYR A 547 -23.99 0.99 9.05
C TYR A 547 -23.37 0.59 10.38
N LYS A 548 -23.94 -0.42 11.02
CA LYS A 548 -23.42 -1.09 12.21
C LYS A 548 -23.51 -2.59 12.04
N TYR A 549 -22.60 -3.34 12.66
CA TYR A 549 -22.73 -4.78 12.70
C TYR A 549 -23.94 -5.21 13.52
N THR A 550 -24.55 -6.33 13.13
CA THR A 550 -25.55 -6.98 13.95
C THR A 550 -24.94 -7.46 15.27
N PRO A 551 -25.69 -7.42 16.39
CA PRO A 551 -25.19 -7.90 17.67
C PRO A 551 -24.96 -9.42 17.64
N TRP A 552 -24.04 -9.92 18.48
CA TRP A 552 -23.73 -11.36 18.56
C TRP A 552 -24.95 -12.26 18.77
N SER A 553 -25.99 -11.79 19.48
CA SER A 553 -27.26 -12.50 19.65
C SER A 553 -27.95 -12.91 18.33
N GLN A 554 -27.66 -12.21 17.23
CA GLN A 554 -28.23 -12.43 15.90
C GLN A 554 -27.29 -13.24 14.97
N ARG A 555 -26.23 -13.89 15.48
CA ARG A 555 -25.20 -14.60 14.68
C ARG A 555 -25.72 -15.68 13.71
N TRP A 556 -26.92 -16.20 13.95
CA TRP A 556 -27.55 -17.23 13.11
C TRP A 556 -28.56 -16.66 12.12
N GLN A 557 -28.79 -15.34 12.14
CA GLN A 557 -29.62 -14.65 11.17
C GLN A 557 -28.80 -14.30 9.92
N PRO A 558 -29.43 -14.19 8.74
CA PRO A 558 -28.72 -13.80 7.52
C PRO A 558 -28.22 -12.36 7.55
N SER A 559 -28.70 -11.50 8.47
CA SER A 559 -28.30 -10.10 8.53
C SER A 559 -26.95 -9.89 9.21
N TRP A 560 -26.01 -9.29 8.48
CA TRP A 560 -24.68 -8.92 8.96
C TRP A 560 -24.61 -7.46 9.41
N TRP A 561 -25.44 -6.61 8.81
CA TRP A 561 -25.48 -5.19 9.08
C TRP A 561 -26.86 -4.72 9.48
N LYS A 562 -26.90 -3.63 10.26
CA LYS A 562 -28.03 -2.75 10.43
C LYS A 562 -27.65 -1.41 9.85
N ARG A 563 -28.58 -0.74 9.18
CA ARG A 563 -28.34 0.60 8.64
C ARG A 563 -29.45 1.57 9.01
N GLU A 564 -29.07 2.82 9.20
CA GLU A 564 -29.97 3.92 9.49
C GLU A 564 -29.74 5.05 8.48
N LYS A 565 -30.81 5.56 7.87
CA LYS A 565 -30.71 6.65 6.89
C LYS A 565 -30.40 7.96 7.62
N ILE A 566 -29.31 8.62 7.24
CA ILE A 566 -28.93 9.93 7.78
C ILE A 566 -29.60 11.04 6.98
N GLY A 567 -29.55 10.94 5.65
CA GLY A 567 -30.06 11.97 4.75
C GLY A 567 -29.57 11.79 3.32
N GLU A 568 -29.89 12.75 2.46
CA GLU A 568 -29.36 12.79 1.11
C GLU A 568 -27.91 13.28 1.12
N TYR A 569 -27.03 12.53 0.46
CA TYR A 569 -25.63 12.90 0.27
C TYR A 569 -25.48 13.91 -0.88
N PHE A 570 -26.21 13.69 -1.98
CA PHE A 570 -26.40 14.66 -3.06
C PHE A 570 -27.81 14.48 -3.65
N PRO A 571 -28.42 15.57 -4.19
CA PRO A 571 -29.81 15.55 -4.65
C PRO A 571 -29.97 14.69 -5.92
N PRO A 572 -31.20 14.32 -6.29
CA PRO A 572 -31.49 13.70 -7.58
C PRO A 572 -30.96 14.53 -8.76
N TYR A 573 -30.11 13.92 -9.57
CA TYR A 573 -29.67 14.45 -10.86
C TYR A 573 -30.30 13.67 -12.00
N SER A 574 -30.75 14.39 -13.02
CA SER A 574 -31.06 13.83 -14.34
C SER A 574 -29.89 14.05 -15.30
N LYS A 575 -29.90 13.30 -16.41
CA LYS A 575 -28.88 13.40 -17.46
C LYS A 575 -28.72 14.83 -18.00
N ASP A 576 -29.83 15.54 -18.17
CA ASP A 576 -29.88 16.88 -18.75
C ASP A 576 -29.80 18.00 -17.68
N SER A 577 -29.49 17.65 -16.43
CA SER A 577 -29.35 18.64 -15.36
C SER A 577 -28.19 19.60 -15.67
N SER A 578 -28.52 20.88 -15.91
CA SER A 578 -27.54 21.94 -16.18
C SER A 578 -26.48 22.02 -15.07
N SER A 579 -26.91 21.96 -13.80
CA SER A 579 -26.02 22.00 -12.65
C SER A 579 -24.97 20.88 -12.63
N LEU A 580 -25.33 19.65 -13.05
CA LEU A 580 -24.41 18.52 -13.15
C LEU A 580 -23.46 18.71 -14.34
N LEU A 581 -24.01 19.03 -15.52
CA LEU A 581 -23.23 19.19 -16.74
C LEU A 581 -22.23 20.34 -16.63
N ASP A 582 -22.63 21.48 -16.08
CA ASP A 582 -21.76 22.64 -15.90
C ASP A 582 -20.65 22.35 -14.89
N TYR A 583 -20.96 21.60 -13.81
CA TYR A 583 -19.96 21.16 -12.84
C TYR A 583 -18.89 20.25 -13.47
N LEU A 584 -19.32 19.30 -14.31
CA LEU A 584 -18.43 18.37 -15.00
C LEU A 584 -17.63 19.05 -16.12
N LYS A 585 -18.26 19.95 -16.89
CA LYS A 585 -17.57 20.77 -17.92
C LYS A 585 -16.47 21.62 -17.32
N ALA A 586 -16.73 22.30 -16.21
CA ALA A 586 -15.76 23.15 -15.52
C ALA A 586 -14.49 22.38 -15.06
N ARG A 587 -14.57 21.05 -14.97
CA ARG A 587 -13.47 20.16 -14.56
C ARG A 587 -12.97 19.24 -15.67
N ASN A 588 -13.42 19.43 -16.91
CA ASN A 588 -13.06 18.60 -18.07
C ASN A 588 -13.37 17.10 -17.87
N LEU A 589 -14.50 16.77 -17.22
CA LEU A 589 -14.89 15.39 -16.90
C LEU A 589 -15.96 14.80 -17.83
N LEU A 590 -16.50 15.59 -18.77
CA LEU A 590 -17.40 15.07 -19.79
C LEU A 590 -16.62 14.27 -20.85
N PRO A 591 -17.21 13.18 -21.38
CA PRO A 591 -16.59 12.41 -22.46
C PRO A 591 -16.29 13.27 -23.67
N THR A 592 -15.05 13.21 -24.15
CA THR A 592 -14.64 13.79 -25.43
C THR A 592 -14.33 12.68 -26.43
N PRO A 593 -14.81 12.76 -27.68
CA PRO A 593 -14.54 11.72 -28.68
C PRO A 593 -13.04 11.57 -28.95
N SER A 594 -12.56 10.32 -29.06
CA SER A 594 -11.18 10.02 -29.47
C SER A 594 -10.87 10.58 -30.84
N LYS A 595 -9.78 11.36 -30.93
CA LYS A 595 -9.25 11.88 -32.21
C LYS A 595 -8.17 10.95 -32.79
N GLU A 596 -7.69 10.00 -32.00
CA GLU A 596 -6.52 9.17 -32.34
C GLU A 596 -6.98 7.87 -33.01
N SER A 597 -6.46 7.61 -34.21
CA SER A 597 -6.68 6.34 -34.89
C SER A 597 -5.75 5.27 -34.32
N VAL A 598 -6.32 4.22 -33.73
CA VAL A 598 -5.57 3.07 -33.21
C VAL A 598 -5.20 2.14 -34.36
N ASN A 599 -3.97 1.63 -34.36
CA ASN A 599 -3.56 0.60 -35.30
C ASN A 599 -4.44 -0.67 -35.16
N HIS A 600 -4.96 -1.17 -36.27
CA HIS A 600 -5.86 -2.32 -36.30
C HIS A 600 -5.29 -3.57 -35.61
N ILE A 601 -3.98 -3.82 -35.75
CA ILE A 601 -3.33 -5.00 -35.16
C ILE A 601 -3.34 -4.89 -33.63
N TRP A 602 -2.96 -3.73 -33.09
CA TRP A 602 -2.97 -3.49 -31.65
C TRP A 602 -4.35 -3.65 -31.07
N LYS A 603 -5.35 -3.04 -31.72
CA LYS A 603 -6.74 -3.14 -31.31
C LYS A 603 -7.19 -4.60 -31.24
N GLN A 604 -7.00 -5.37 -32.31
CA GLN A 604 -7.42 -6.77 -32.36
C GLN A 604 -6.78 -7.63 -31.26
N VAL A 605 -5.48 -7.47 -31.02
CA VAL A 605 -4.75 -8.23 -29.99
C VAL A 605 -5.26 -7.86 -28.59
N LEU A 606 -5.35 -6.56 -28.28
CA LEU A 606 -5.74 -6.10 -26.96
C LEU A 606 -7.21 -6.39 -26.66
N ASP A 607 -8.11 -6.25 -27.65
CA ASP A 607 -9.51 -6.62 -27.53
C ASP A 607 -9.68 -8.13 -27.28
N SER A 608 -8.86 -8.97 -27.90
CA SER A 608 -8.89 -10.42 -27.68
C SER A 608 -8.47 -10.78 -26.25
N ILE A 609 -7.40 -10.17 -25.74
CA ILE A 609 -6.97 -10.36 -24.34
C ILE A 609 -8.05 -9.85 -23.38
N ARG A 610 -8.64 -8.69 -23.69
CA ARG A 610 -9.71 -8.09 -22.91
C ARG A 610 -10.94 -8.99 -22.86
N TYR A 611 -11.32 -9.59 -23.99
CA TYR A 611 -12.44 -10.52 -24.08
C TYR A 611 -12.25 -11.72 -23.15
N VAL A 612 -11.07 -12.34 -23.14
CA VAL A 612 -10.82 -13.49 -22.25
C VAL A 612 -10.83 -13.05 -20.77
N THR A 613 -10.20 -11.93 -20.46
CA THR A 613 -10.04 -11.47 -19.06
C THR A 613 -11.34 -10.93 -18.46
N SER A 614 -12.26 -10.37 -19.26
CA SER A 614 -13.53 -9.81 -18.78
C SER A 614 -14.56 -10.88 -18.35
N HIS A 615 -14.36 -12.14 -18.73
CA HIS A 615 -15.20 -13.26 -18.33
C HIS A 615 -14.76 -13.92 -17.01
N LEU A 616 -13.64 -13.49 -16.44
CA LEU A 616 -13.10 -14.03 -15.20
C LEU A 616 -13.32 -13.05 -14.05
N GLU A 617 -13.69 -13.57 -12.88
CA GLU A 617 -13.67 -12.77 -11.66
C GLU A 617 -12.24 -12.29 -11.38
N ALA A 618 -12.11 -11.04 -10.95
CA ALA A 618 -10.80 -10.41 -10.76
C ALA A 618 -9.91 -11.18 -9.78
N THR A 619 -10.47 -11.58 -8.64
CA THR A 619 -9.78 -12.35 -7.59
C THR A 619 -9.29 -13.70 -8.14
N LEU A 620 -10.13 -14.41 -8.89
CA LEU A 620 -9.82 -15.68 -9.54
C LEU A 620 -8.67 -15.51 -10.54
N LEU A 621 -8.70 -14.46 -11.36
CA LEU A 621 -7.62 -14.19 -12.32
C LEU A 621 -6.28 -13.98 -11.60
N LEU A 622 -6.24 -13.16 -10.55
CA LEU A 622 -5.02 -12.91 -9.77
C LEU A 622 -4.46 -14.20 -9.17
N TRP A 623 -5.30 -15.00 -8.50
CA TRP A 623 -4.88 -16.26 -7.90
C TRP A 623 -4.51 -17.33 -8.93
N SER A 624 -5.16 -17.35 -10.09
CA SER A 624 -4.82 -18.28 -11.20
C SER A 624 -3.43 -17.98 -11.76
N VAL A 625 -3.10 -16.71 -12.00
CA VAL A 625 -1.76 -16.33 -12.48
C VAL A 625 -0.70 -16.62 -11.40
N PHE A 626 -0.99 -16.32 -10.13
CA PHE A 626 -0.06 -16.62 -9.04
C PHE A 626 0.21 -18.13 -8.89
N THR A 627 -0.84 -18.95 -8.88
CA THR A 627 -0.74 -20.41 -8.77
C THR A 627 -0.03 -21.02 -9.98
N ALA A 628 -0.27 -20.52 -11.19
CA ALA A 628 0.49 -20.92 -12.38
C ALA A 628 1.99 -20.64 -12.22
N GLY A 629 2.37 -19.47 -11.71
CA GLY A 629 3.78 -19.16 -11.46
C GLY A 629 4.40 -20.06 -10.37
N CYS A 630 3.67 -20.34 -9.29
CA CYS A 630 4.08 -21.32 -8.27
C CYS A 630 4.30 -22.71 -8.90
N ALA A 631 3.36 -23.18 -9.73
CA ALA A 631 3.48 -24.46 -10.42
C ALA A 631 4.76 -24.51 -11.27
N ILE A 632 5.05 -23.48 -12.07
CA ILE A 632 6.28 -23.42 -12.89
C ILE A 632 7.53 -23.45 -12.00
N ILE A 633 7.55 -22.74 -10.87
CA ILE A 633 8.70 -22.78 -9.95
C ILE A 633 8.91 -24.20 -9.40
N THR A 634 7.84 -24.90 -9.01
CA THR A 634 7.93 -26.25 -8.44
C THR A 634 8.29 -27.33 -9.46
N THR A 635 7.88 -27.18 -10.73
CA THR A 635 8.20 -28.16 -11.79
C THR A 635 9.61 -27.95 -12.36
N THR A 636 10.04 -26.69 -12.53
CA THR A 636 11.38 -26.39 -13.06
C THR A 636 12.51 -26.65 -12.06
N THR A 637 12.21 -26.72 -10.76
CA THR A 637 13.20 -27.02 -9.70
C THR A 637 13.52 -28.52 -9.60
N LYS A 638 12.63 -29.42 -10.04
CA LYS A 638 12.88 -30.88 -10.07
C LYS A 638 13.70 -31.36 -11.26
N SER A 639 13.89 -30.51 -12.28
CA SER A 639 14.62 -30.83 -13.53
C SER A 639 16.13 -30.52 -13.45
N LYS A 640 16.66 -30.21 -12.26
CA LYS A 640 18.08 -29.92 -12.01
C LYS A 640 18.51 -30.58 -10.72
#